data_AF-A0A1V5LBH9-F1
#
_entry.id   AF-A0A1V5LBH9-F1
#
_cell.length_a   1.000
_cell.length_b   1.000
_cell.length_c   1.000
_cell.angle_alpha   90.00
_cell.angle_beta   90.00
_cell.angle_gamma   90.00
#
_symmetry.space_group_name_H-M   'P 1'
#
loop_
_entity.id
_entity.type
_entity.pdbx_description
1 polymer ?
#
loop_
_entity_poly.entity_id
_entity_poly.type
_entity_poly.pdbx_seq_one_letter_code
_entity_poly.pdbx_strand_id
1 'polypeptide(L)'
;MEVDKDNTTWVLNILDGYGFLNKDIEVVSQSGIYSGSKIYLPIREASQPIEIKDPEVGDSLKVICIAYAGFGVGSSKVYPDFEISKTSQGVVIALRDNDLDVAVSDFGVEIKKIDGGLKLSSIQKEIEEAKRKEEEPSQNKMSALKLLDISLLEYDDAKKYFKELGEIKREIYRLPKEIRNRARLKLARFYLANNMIPEALGVLDIIALNDETIKENPMYATLQGVTNALLNRYEDALKWFNVKSLEGNEEAKIWKAYIDVIQNDSIENMAKNYDIFKKNITYIIDYPSKIKNKIALQGLKIAVSEIDENMANDYINLINTDGMRGHQKAGISYYKGLMNEFSGHFEEAFTLFNEVANGENLFYRALANREKLKLEYKLNRIDHKEVLRQLEKLRYSWRGDKFEFDVMNDLVDLYISHGKYNEALSLLKDMMGIFKEEANNRHVKQRMEEIFDNLYLKGDADKLSPVKAIGIYQNFKEITPSGEKGNEMIRRLADRMVSVDLLDQASDLLKNQVEHRLEGREKAIIGARLALINIMNNKPAYALKVIEDTDYFDISNNLKWQRKLIKAKALSEMGKKDEAIKLVENDDTNDAKLLKTEILWSAKRWDEVSDVLRGMIKRPVKGEALEKGQADILIDWITALRLAGREKVLLRVRENFEPYVKGTRYYDTFNLLTDVSDKGTAFTGLSDQIKSAEGFKSFMNSYVDKMKQDGLSQTIK
;
A
#
# COMPACT_ATOMS: atom_id res chain seq x y z
N MET A 1 26.47 -8.43 27.89
CA MET A 1 26.83 -8.81 26.52
C MET A 1 25.77 -8.26 25.59
N GLU A 2 26.17 -7.52 24.58
CA GLU A 2 25.31 -6.93 23.56
C GLU A 2 25.64 -7.58 22.21
N VAL A 3 24.60 -7.85 21.42
CA VAL A 3 24.71 -8.54 20.14
C VAL A 3 24.13 -7.63 19.06
N ASP A 4 24.94 -7.29 18.07
CA ASP A 4 24.55 -6.49 16.91
C ASP A 4 24.86 -7.23 15.60
N LYS A 5 24.27 -6.79 14.49
CA LYS A 5 24.44 -7.42 13.17
C LYS A 5 24.51 -6.36 12.07
N ASP A 6 25.64 -6.30 11.39
CA ASP A 6 25.83 -5.54 10.16
C ASP A 6 25.86 -6.50 8.96
N ASN A 7 24.78 -6.50 8.17
CA ASN A 7 24.54 -7.43 7.07
C ASN A 7 24.69 -8.91 7.47
N THR A 8 25.83 -9.53 7.16
CA THR A 8 26.14 -10.94 7.45
C THR A 8 27.12 -11.13 8.60
N THR A 9 27.66 -10.03 9.16
CA THR A 9 28.63 -10.07 10.25
C THR A 9 27.95 -9.81 11.58
N TRP A 10 28.12 -10.73 12.52
CA TRP A 10 27.64 -10.59 13.90
C TRP A 10 28.75 -9.95 14.75
N VAL A 11 28.40 -8.90 15.49
CA VAL A 11 29.32 -8.18 16.39
C VAL A 11 28.90 -8.47 17.83
N LEU A 12 29.84 -8.95 18.63
CA LEU A 12 29.62 -9.27 20.04
C LEU A 12 30.37 -8.28 20.92
N ASN A 13 29.64 -7.43 21.62
CA ASN A 13 30.22 -6.47 22.56
C ASN A 13 30.15 -7.01 23.98
N ILE A 14 31.32 -7.26 24.57
CA ILE A 14 31.46 -7.67 25.96
C ILE A 14 31.66 -6.40 26.79
N LEU A 15 30.61 -5.99 27.49
CA LEU A 15 30.57 -4.77 28.31
C LEU A 15 30.57 -5.15 29.80
N ASP A 16 31.21 -4.32 30.63
CA ASP A 16 31.10 -4.38 32.09
C ASP A 16 29.74 -3.79 32.54
N GLY A 17 28.69 -4.61 32.47
CA GLY A 17 27.32 -4.24 32.84
C GLY A 17 26.26 -5.17 32.23
N TYR A 18 24.99 -5.00 32.65
CA TYR A 18 23.86 -5.72 32.04
C TYR A 18 23.70 -5.26 30.58
N GLY A 19 23.83 -6.19 29.62
CA GLY A 19 23.61 -5.89 28.21
C GLY A 19 22.16 -5.50 27.95
N PHE A 20 21.94 -4.55 27.03
CA PHE A 20 20.60 -4.14 26.62
C PHE A 20 20.01 -5.15 25.63
N LEU A 21 18.74 -5.49 25.82
CA LEU A 21 17.93 -6.16 24.79
C LEU A 21 17.31 -5.06 23.93
N ASN A 22 17.44 -5.19 22.61
CA ASN A 22 16.69 -4.35 21.67
C ASN A 22 15.19 -4.67 21.73
N LYS A 23 14.86 -5.95 21.96
CA LYS A 23 13.48 -6.42 22.18
C LYS A 23 13.46 -7.66 23.06
N ASP A 24 12.60 -7.64 24.08
CA ASP A 24 12.33 -8.81 24.92
C ASP A 24 11.37 -9.77 24.21
N ILE A 25 11.71 -11.06 24.20
CA ILE A 25 10.87 -12.11 23.63
C ILE A 25 9.83 -12.50 24.67
N GLU A 26 8.58 -12.09 24.43
CA GLU A 26 7.47 -12.44 25.31
C GLU A 26 7.19 -13.94 25.30
N VAL A 27 7.12 -14.54 26.49
CA VAL A 27 6.66 -15.92 26.67
C VAL A 27 5.17 -15.88 27.02
N VAL A 28 4.33 -16.40 26.14
CA VAL A 28 2.86 -16.36 26.22
C VAL A 28 2.32 -17.73 26.62
N SER A 29 1.37 -17.78 27.56
CA SER A 29 0.61 -18.99 27.87
C SER A 29 -0.67 -19.03 27.05
N GLN A 30 -0.92 -20.12 26.32
CA GLN A 30 -2.13 -20.37 25.54
C GLN A 30 -2.84 -21.61 26.07
N SER A 31 -4.14 -21.54 26.32
CA SER A 31 -4.92 -22.68 26.82
C SER A 31 -6.06 -23.00 25.85
N GLY A 32 -6.01 -24.17 25.20
CA GLY A 32 -7.07 -24.64 24.29
C GLY A 32 -7.92 -25.75 24.92
N ILE A 33 -9.24 -25.71 24.70
CA ILE A 33 -10.21 -26.68 25.25
C ILE A 33 -9.97 -28.11 24.73
N TYR A 34 -9.44 -28.27 23.51
CA TYR A 34 -9.18 -29.57 22.88
C TYR A 34 -7.69 -29.90 22.66
N SER A 35 -6.81 -28.90 22.61
CA SER A 35 -5.37 -29.07 22.33
C SER A 35 -4.48 -29.14 23.57
N GLY A 36 -5.05 -28.95 24.77
CA GLY A 36 -4.27 -28.74 25.99
C GLY A 36 -3.57 -27.38 26.00
N SER A 37 -3.02 -26.98 27.16
CA SER A 37 -2.29 -25.72 27.27
C SER A 37 -0.88 -25.82 26.68
N LYS A 38 -0.44 -24.77 26.00
CA LYS A 38 0.86 -24.64 25.35
C LYS A 38 1.49 -23.27 25.66
N ILE A 39 2.80 -23.18 25.58
CA ILE A 39 3.55 -21.93 25.70
C ILE A 39 3.97 -21.50 24.30
N TYR A 40 3.79 -20.22 23.98
CA TYR A 40 4.10 -19.65 22.67
C TYR A 40 5.07 -18.48 22.81
N LEU A 41 6.08 -18.44 21.94
CA LEU A 41 7.03 -17.35 21.82
C LEU A 41 6.85 -16.75 20.41
N PRO A 42 6.36 -15.50 20.26
CA PRO A 42 6.07 -14.88 18.96
C PRO A 42 7.37 -14.40 18.30
N ILE A 43 8.12 -15.33 17.74
CA ILE A 43 9.44 -15.11 17.12
C ILE A 43 9.33 -15.38 15.62
N ARG A 44 9.73 -14.42 14.79
CA ARG A 44 9.83 -14.58 13.33
C ARG A 44 11.22 -15.08 12.95
N GLU A 45 11.30 -15.89 11.89
CA GLU A 45 12.57 -16.43 11.36
C GLU A 45 13.41 -17.18 12.41
N ALA A 46 12.74 -17.89 13.31
CA ALA A 46 13.40 -18.78 14.27
C ALA A 46 13.99 -20.00 13.55
N SER A 47 15.20 -20.43 13.95
CA SER A 47 15.75 -21.71 13.51
C SER A 47 14.96 -22.87 14.11
N GLN A 48 15.05 -24.04 13.49
CA GLN A 48 14.64 -25.28 14.18
C GLN A 48 15.45 -25.44 15.48
N PRO A 49 14.89 -26.05 16.54
CA PRO A 49 15.56 -26.16 17.83
C PRO A 49 16.78 -27.08 17.71
N ILE A 50 17.92 -26.60 18.22
CA ILE A 50 19.16 -27.36 18.31
C ILE A 50 19.25 -27.91 19.73
N GLU A 51 19.37 -29.22 19.86
CA GLU A 51 19.53 -29.86 21.17
C GLU A 51 21.01 -29.93 21.56
N ILE A 52 21.32 -29.43 22.75
CA ILE A 52 22.66 -29.38 23.34
C ILE A 52 22.58 -29.98 24.73
N LYS A 53 23.53 -30.85 25.09
CA LYS A 53 23.69 -31.32 26.46
C LYS A 53 24.68 -30.45 27.21
N ASP A 54 24.29 -30.00 28.40
CA ASP A 54 25.19 -29.29 29.31
C ASP A 54 26.29 -30.27 29.80
N PRO A 55 27.59 -29.98 29.57
CA PRO A 55 28.68 -30.88 29.93
C PRO A 55 29.00 -30.89 31.43
N GLU A 56 28.56 -29.90 32.20
CA GLU A 56 28.81 -29.80 33.64
C GLU A 56 27.68 -30.41 34.46
N VAL A 57 26.43 -30.15 34.08
CA VAL A 57 25.23 -30.53 34.87
C VAL A 57 24.45 -31.69 34.23
N GLY A 58 24.63 -31.93 32.93
CA GLY A 58 23.98 -33.03 32.20
C GLY A 58 22.57 -32.74 31.68
N ASP A 59 22.07 -31.51 31.88
CA ASP A 59 20.75 -31.07 31.43
C ASP A 59 20.65 -31.02 29.90
N SER A 60 19.45 -31.25 29.37
CA SER A 60 19.17 -31.15 27.93
C SER A 60 18.57 -29.78 27.62
N LEU A 61 19.30 -29.01 26.81
CA LEU A 61 18.95 -27.66 26.40
C LEU A 61 18.46 -27.68 24.94
N LYS A 62 17.31 -27.07 24.68
CA LYS A 62 16.88 -26.72 23.32
C LYS A 62 17.19 -25.25 23.06
N VAL A 63 18.06 -25.00 22.09
CA VAL A 63 18.52 -23.67 21.70
C VAL A 63 17.90 -23.29 20.36
N ILE A 64 17.27 -22.11 20.31
CA ILE A 64 16.63 -21.57 19.11
C ILE A 64 17.36 -20.29 18.74
N CYS A 65 17.97 -20.31 17.55
CA CYS A 65 18.69 -19.18 17.00
C CYS A 65 17.73 -18.25 16.25
N ILE A 66 18.01 -16.94 16.31
CA ILE A 66 17.18 -15.90 15.69
C ILE A 66 18.08 -15.03 14.81
N ALA A 67 17.60 -14.68 13.62
CA ALA A 67 18.36 -13.92 12.64
C ALA A 67 18.52 -12.42 12.97
N TYR A 68 17.65 -11.86 13.82
CA TYR A 68 17.64 -10.46 14.26
C TYR A 68 18.47 -10.26 15.51
N ALA A 69 19.39 -9.29 15.52
CA ALA A 69 20.29 -9.05 16.66
C ALA A 69 19.62 -8.30 17.82
N GLY A 70 19.99 -8.66 19.04
CA GLY A 70 19.46 -8.07 20.27
C GLY A 70 18.06 -8.58 20.66
N PHE A 71 17.64 -9.71 20.10
CA PHE A 71 16.38 -10.39 20.43
C PHE A 71 16.67 -11.56 21.36
N GLY A 72 16.24 -11.46 22.62
CA GLY A 72 16.48 -12.47 23.64
C GLY A 72 15.43 -12.42 24.75
N VAL A 73 15.57 -13.27 25.75
CA VAL A 73 14.65 -13.38 26.89
C VAL A 73 15.21 -12.56 28.05
N GLY A 74 14.49 -11.52 28.47
CA GLY A 74 14.93 -10.55 29.48
C GLY A 74 14.93 -11.06 30.91
N SER A 75 14.05 -12.02 31.23
CA SER A 75 13.91 -12.65 32.54
C SER A 75 13.68 -14.15 32.43
N SER A 76 14.37 -14.95 33.23
CA SER A 76 14.12 -16.40 33.27
C SER A 76 12.67 -16.69 33.67
N LYS A 77 12.02 -17.62 32.97
CA LYS A 77 10.68 -18.12 33.32
C LYS A 77 10.75 -19.60 33.66
N VAL A 78 10.42 -19.92 34.90
CA VAL A 78 10.46 -21.29 35.43
C VAL A 78 9.06 -21.91 35.37
N TYR A 79 8.94 -23.04 34.70
CA TYR A 79 7.75 -23.89 34.69
C TYR A 79 8.05 -25.22 35.41
N PRO A 80 7.02 -26.01 35.76
CA PRO A 80 7.23 -27.32 36.37
C PRO A 80 8.08 -28.25 35.49
N ASP A 81 7.82 -28.27 34.18
CA ASP A 81 8.38 -29.25 33.25
C ASP A 81 9.63 -28.72 32.48
N PHE A 82 9.88 -27.41 32.49
CA PHE A 82 11.02 -26.78 31.81
C PHE A 82 11.30 -25.38 32.35
N GLU A 83 12.44 -24.81 31.96
CA GLU A 83 12.81 -23.41 32.23
C GLU A 83 13.22 -22.71 30.94
N ILE A 84 12.77 -21.46 30.75
CA ILE A 84 13.27 -20.59 29.69
C ILE A 84 14.26 -19.64 30.30
N SER A 85 15.54 -19.80 29.95
CA SER A 85 16.63 -19.05 30.55
C SER A 85 16.72 -17.64 30.00
N LYS A 86 17.29 -16.73 30.80
CA LYS A 86 17.64 -15.38 30.35
C LYS A 86 18.71 -15.46 29.26
N THR A 87 18.51 -14.77 28.14
CA THR A 87 19.45 -14.77 27.00
C THR A 87 19.65 -13.35 26.47
N SER A 88 20.85 -13.07 25.92
CA SER A 88 21.12 -11.82 25.21
C SER A 88 20.77 -11.90 23.71
N GLN A 89 20.65 -13.12 23.17
CA GLN A 89 20.26 -13.43 21.81
C GLN A 89 19.63 -14.84 21.77
N GLY A 90 18.55 -15.02 21.02
CA GLY A 90 17.89 -16.31 20.85
C GLY A 90 17.11 -16.77 22.09
N VAL A 91 16.67 -18.03 22.09
CA VAL A 91 15.95 -18.64 23.22
C VAL A 91 16.66 -19.92 23.64
N VAL A 92 16.81 -20.12 24.95
CA VAL A 92 17.32 -21.35 25.54
C VAL A 92 16.25 -21.94 26.46
N ILE A 93 15.89 -23.19 26.22
CA ILE A 93 14.90 -23.93 27.00
C ILE A 93 15.61 -25.11 27.66
N ALA A 94 15.72 -25.11 28.99
CA ALA A 94 16.21 -26.24 29.77
C ALA A 94 15.05 -27.19 30.07
N LEU A 95 15.12 -28.40 29.52
CA LEU A 95 14.08 -29.42 29.67
C LEU A 95 14.28 -30.17 30.99
N ARG A 96 13.22 -30.29 31.80
CA ARG A 96 13.19 -31.16 32.99
C ARG A 96 12.41 -32.45 32.76
N ASP A 97 11.55 -32.46 31.74
CA ASP A 97 10.78 -33.60 31.27
C ASP A 97 11.05 -33.85 29.78
N ASN A 98 11.15 -35.11 29.37
CA ASN A 98 11.46 -35.52 28.00
C ASN A 98 10.22 -35.51 27.09
N ASP A 99 9.02 -35.41 27.66
CA ASP A 99 7.75 -35.45 26.92
C ASP A 99 7.35 -34.07 26.34
N LEU A 100 8.30 -33.14 26.19
CA LEU A 100 8.08 -31.79 25.67
C LEU A 100 8.47 -31.65 24.19
N ASP A 101 7.47 -31.36 23.38
CA ASP A 101 7.63 -30.99 21.98
C ASP A 101 7.84 -29.47 21.86
N VAL A 102 8.86 -29.09 21.08
CA VAL A 102 9.18 -27.70 20.78
C VAL A 102 9.14 -27.55 19.26
N ALA A 103 8.06 -26.98 18.76
CA ALA A 103 7.80 -26.85 17.33
C ALA A 103 8.01 -25.39 16.89
N VAL A 104 8.65 -25.20 15.75
CA VAL A 104 8.90 -23.86 15.19
C VAL A 104 8.02 -23.69 13.95
N SER A 105 7.26 -22.60 13.93
CA SER A 105 6.45 -22.13 12.81
C SER A 105 6.98 -20.80 12.27
N ASP A 106 6.46 -20.35 11.12
CA ASP A 106 6.86 -19.07 10.51
C ASP A 106 6.58 -17.84 11.42
N PHE A 107 5.69 -18.00 12.42
CA PHE A 107 5.23 -16.91 13.27
C PHE A 107 5.65 -17.05 14.75
N GLY A 108 6.19 -18.20 15.16
CA GLY A 108 6.64 -18.40 16.52
C GLY A 108 7.01 -19.83 16.89
N VAL A 109 7.51 -19.96 18.12
CA VAL A 109 7.92 -21.22 18.73
C VAL A 109 6.85 -21.67 19.71
N GLU A 110 6.36 -22.89 19.55
CA GLU A 110 5.38 -23.53 20.41
C GLU A 110 6.06 -24.60 21.29
N ILE A 111 5.80 -24.56 22.59
CA ILE A 111 6.21 -25.56 23.57
C ILE A 111 4.95 -26.22 24.12
N LYS A 112 4.84 -27.53 23.95
CA LYS A 112 3.68 -28.33 24.42
C LYS A 112 4.15 -29.70 24.90
N LYS A 113 3.32 -30.37 25.70
CA LYS A 113 3.56 -31.77 26.06
C LYS A 113 2.99 -32.70 24.98
N ILE A 114 3.67 -33.82 24.72
CA ILE A 114 3.28 -34.79 23.69
C ILE A 114 1.95 -35.48 24.04
N ASP A 115 1.75 -35.83 25.32
CA ASP A 115 0.51 -36.41 25.85
C ASP A 115 -0.02 -35.61 27.04
N GLY A 116 -1.11 -34.85 26.83
CA GLY A 116 -1.79 -34.06 27.87
C GLY A 116 -1.16 -32.68 28.12
N GLY A 117 -1.90 -31.61 27.83
CA GLY A 117 -1.38 -30.23 27.82
C GLY A 117 -0.72 -29.73 29.12
N LEU A 118 0.06 -28.65 28.99
CA LEU A 118 0.75 -28.00 30.09
C LEU A 118 -0.24 -27.53 31.17
N LYS A 119 0.12 -27.66 32.45
CA LYS A 119 -0.66 -27.06 33.54
C LYS A 119 -0.35 -25.57 33.63
N LEU A 120 -1.04 -24.75 32.83
CA LEU A 120 -0.90 -23.30 32.83
C LEU A 120 -2.00 -22.65 33.68
N SER A 121 -1.61 -21.71 34.53
CA SER A 121 -2.49 -21.01 35.46
C SER A 121 -2.67 -19.57 34.97
N SER A 122 -3.73 -19.28 34.22
CA SER A 122 -3.82 -18.02 33.46
C SER A 122 -4.81 -16.97 33.97
N ILE A 123 -5.93 -17.28 34.65
CA ILE A 123 -6.86 -16.22 35.14
C ILE A 123 -7.35 -16.51 36.56
N GLN A 124 -7.47 -17.78 36.96
CA GLN A 124 -7.81 -18.16 38.33
C GLN A 124 -6.81 -17.58 39.35
N LYS A 125 -5.52 -17.58 39.00
CA LYS A 125 -4.46 -17.02 39.85
C LYS A 125 -4.47 -15.49 39.88
N GLU A 126 -4.76 -14.80 38.78
CA GLU A 126 -4.88 -13.33 38.81
C GLU A 126 -6.14 -12.89 39.57
N ILE A 127 -7.23 -13.67 39.53
CA ILE A 127 -8.42 -13.47 40.37
C ILE A 127 -8.11 -13.77 41.85
N GLU A 128 -7.34 -14.83 42.15
CA GLU A 128 -6.91 -15.15 43.52
C GLU A 128 -5.85 -14.17 44.05
N GLU A 129 -4.97 -13.64 43.19
CA GLU A 129 -3.96 -12.63 43.51
C GLU A 129 -4.56 -11.24 43.62
N ALA A 130 -5.58 -10.88 42.82
CA ALA A 130 -6.33 -9.64 42.99
C ALA A 130 -7.15 -9.67 44.29
N LYS A 131 -7.79 -10.81 44.60
CA LYS A 131 -8.45 -11.02 45.91
C LYS A 131 -7.47 -10.97 47.09
N ARG A 132 -6.24 -11.48 46.92
CA ARG A 132 -5.17 -11.37 47.93
C ARG A 132 -4.57 -9.95 48.01
N LYS A 133 -4.50 -9.21 46.90
CA LYS A 133 -4.00 -7.82 46.85
C LYS A 133 -5.01 -6.80 47.38
N GLU A 134 -6.31 -7.11 47.38
CA GLU A 134 -7.32 -6.35 48.14
C GLU A 134 -7.12 -6.45 49.67
N GLU A 135 -6.42 -7.49 50.16
CA GLU A 135 -6.13 -7.70 51.58
C GLU A 135 -4.78 -7.05 52.03
N GLU A 136 -3.92 -6.59 51.10
CA GLU A 136 -2.69 -5.84 51.42
C GLU A 136 -2.87 -4.31 51.21
N PRO A 137 -2.36 -3.47 52.14
CA PRO A 137 -2.51 -2.02 52.04
C PRO A 137 -1.59 -1.44 50.94
N SER A 138 -2.12 -1.32 49.72
CA SER A 138 -1.45 -0.65 48.60
C SER A 138 -1.36 0.87 48.81
N GLN A 139 -0.21 1.47 48.47
CA GLN A 139 0.10 2.90 48.69
C GLN A 139 -0.75 3.89 47.85
N ASN A 140 -1.59 3.43 46.91
CA ASN A 140 -2.44 4.30 46.09
C ASN A 140 -3.93 3.91 46.18
N LYS A 141 -4.58 4.29 47.29
CA LYS A 141 -6.01 3.99 47.57
C LYS A 141 -6.98 4.44 46.46
N MET A 142 -6.67 5.50 45.69
CA MET A 142 -7.57 6.03 44.65
C MET A 142 -7.63 5.18 43.36
N SER A 143 -6.53 4.52 43.01
CA SER A 143 -6.43 3.72 41.78
C SER A 143 -7.28 2.45 41.85
N ALA A 144 -7.36 1.79 43.02
CA ALA A 144 -8.08 0.54 43.22
C ALA A 144 -9.56 0.70 43.64
N LEU A 145 -10.06 1.92 43.88
CA LEU A 145 -11.42 2.16 44.35
C LEU A 145 -12.44 1.93 43.22
N LYS A 146 -13.30 0.91 43.39
CA LYS A 146 -14.54 0.72 42.64
C LYS A 146 -15.63 1.63 43.21
N LEU A 147 -15.93 2.72 42.51
CA LEU A 147 -16.81 3.81 42.96
C LEU A 147 -18.28 3.59 42.57
N LEU A 148 -18.56 2.90 41.46
CA LEU A 148 -19.93 2.78 40.94
C LEU A 148 -20.80 1.79 41.76
N ASP A 149 -20.20 0.73 42.33
CA ASP A 149 -20.84 -0.31 43.16
C ASP A 149 -22.33 -0.58 42.79
N ILE A 150 -22.59 -0.99 41.56
CA ILE A 150 -23.97 -1.26 41.07
C ILE A 150 -24.27 -2.76 40.96
N SER A 151 -23.42 -3.60 41.54
CA SER A 151 -23.43 -5.06 41.33
C SER A 151 -24.62 -5.80 41.94
N LEU A 152 -25.19 -5.28 43.02
CA LEU A 152 -26.21 -5.96 43.82
C LEU A 152 -27.63 -5.42 43.59
N LEU A 153 -27.87 -4.70 42.49
CA LEU A 153 -29.07 -3.87 42.31
C LEU A 153 -29.91 -4.18 41.05
N GLU A 154 -29.57 -5.19 40.25
CA GLU A 154 -30.36 -5.62 39.08
C GLU A 154 -31.48 -6.60 39.49
N TYR A 155 -32.72 -6.35 39.06
CA TYR A 155 -33.87 -7.21 39.35
C TYR A 155 -34.63 -7.58 38.07
N ASP A 156 -34.64 -8.87 37.73
CA ASP A 156 -35.47 -9.40 36.64
C ASP A 156 -36.93 -9.64 37.07
N ASP A 157 -37.17 -9.87 38.37
CA ASP A 157 -38.51 -10.04 38.93
C ASP A 157 -39.14 -8.69 39.28
N ALA A 158 -40.24 -8.36 38.59
CA ALA A 158 -40.94 -7.09 38.76
C ALA A 158 -41.44 -6.87 40.21
N LYS A 159 -41.85 -7.93 40.92
CA LYS A 159 -42.35 -7.79 42.31
C LYS A 159 -41.20 -7.43 43.26
N LYS A 160 -40.04 -8.08 43.12
CA LYS A 160 -38.84 -7.73 43.90
C LYS A 160 -38.36 -6.32 43.59
N TYR A 161 -38.35 -5.94 42.31
CA TYR A 161 -38.02 -4.59 41.87
C TYR A 161 -38.89 -3.53 42.55
N PHE A 162 -40.22 -3.64 42.45
CA PHE A 162 -41.13 -2.65 43.03
C PHE A 162 -41.10 -2.62 44.55
N LYS A 163 -40.87 -3.78 45.20
CA LYS A 163 -40.70 -3.87 46.65
C LYS A 163 -39.47 -3.07 47.09
N GLU A 164 -38.31 -3.32 46.48
CA GLU A 164 -37.06 -2.63 46.83
C GLU A 164 -37.12 -1.13 46.53
N LEU A 165 -37.68 -0.76 45.37
CA LEU A 165 -37.91 0.65 45.03
C LEU A 165 -38.79 1.35 46.07
N GLY A 166 -39.82 0.66 46.57
CA GLY A 166 -40.71 1.16 47.63
C GLY A 166 -40.02 1.28 48.99
N GLU A 167 -39.07 0.39 49.33
CA GLU A 167 -38.22 0.49 50.52
C GLU A 167 -37.32 1.73 50.44
N ILE A 168 -36.57 1.88 49.34
CA ILE A 168 -35.64 3.02 49.12
C ILE A 168 -36.40 4.35 49.16
N LYS A 169 -37.57 4.44 48.50
CA LYS A 169 -38.39 5.66 48.53
C LYS A 169 -38.89 5.98 49.95
N ARG A 170 -39.35 4.98 50.72
CA ARG A 170 -39.77 5.17 52.11
C ARG A 170 -38.62 5.62 53.00
N GLU A 171 -37.41 5.11 52.77
CA GLU A 171 -36.18 5.54 53.47
C GLU A 171 -35.93 7.05 53.27
N ILE A 172 -36.03 7.55 52.03
CA ILE A 172 -35.86 8.99 51.71
C ILE A 172 -36.86 9.87 52.50
N TYR A 173 -38.12 9.43 52.64
CA TYR A 173 -39.13 10.19 53.38
C TYR A 173 -38.91 10.21 54.90
N ARG A 174 -38.34 9.13 55.46
CA ARG A 174 -38.08 8.99 56.91
C ARG A 174 -36.87 9.78 57.38
N LEU A 175 -35.91 10.04 56.51
CA LEU A 175 -34.66 10.72 56.87
C LEU A 175 -34.82 12.25 56.99
N PRO A 176 -34.14 12.89 57.96
CA PRO A 176 -33.98 14.35 58.03
C PRO A 176 -33.38 14.93 56.75
N LYS A 177 -33.74 16.18 56.41
CA LYS A 177 -33.41 16.81 55.11
C LYS A 177 -31.90 16.80 54.83
N GLU A 178 -31.11 16.96 55.87
CA GLU A 178 -29.65 17.08 55.87
C GLU A 178 -28.95 15.79 55.39
N ILE A 179 -29.58 14.62 55.57
CA ILE A 179 -29.01 13.32 55.20
C ILE A 179 -29.79 12.58 54.10
N ARG A 180 -30.86 13.19 53.55
CA ARG A 180 -31.66 12.60 52.46
C ARG A 180 -30.84 12.32 51.20
N ASN A 181 -29.79 13.10 50.94
CA ASN A 181 -28.93 12.90 49.78
C ASN A 181 -28.25 11.51 49.78
N ARG A 182 -27.96 10.92 50.95
CA ARG A 182 -27.43 9.55 51.03
C ARG A 182 -28.41 8.51 50.47
N ALA A 183 -29.70 8.60 50.85
CA ALA A 183 -30.72 7.69 50.36
C ALA A 183 -31.11 7.97 48.89
N ARG A 184 -31.05 9.24 48.44
CA ARG A 184 -31.20 9.58 47.02
C ARG A 184 -30.07 8.99 46.17
N LEU A 185 -28.84 8.97 46.67
CA LEU A 185 -27.72 8.36 45.97
C LEU A 185 -27.92 6.85 45.79
N LYS A 186 -28.42 6.16 46.82
CA LYS A 186 -28.86 4.76 46.73
C LYS A 186 -29.94 4.58 45.65
N LEU A 187 -30.91 5.49 45.58
CA LEU A 187 -31.94 5.47 44.55
C LEU A 187 -31.37 5.69 43.13
N ALA A 188 -30.42 6.61 42.96
CA ALA A 188 -29.77 6.84 41.67
C ALA A 188 -28.98 5.60 41.21
N ARG A 189 -28.21 4.97 42.09
CA ARG A 189 -27.52 3.69 41.83
C ARG A 189 -28.50 2.59 41.46
N PHE A 190 -29.62 2.49 42.17
CA PHE A 190 -30.68 1.51 41.88
C PHE A 190 -31.30 1.72 40.49
N TYR A 191 -31.65 2.96 40.13
CA TYR A 191 -32.17 3.25 38.79
C TYR A 191 -31.15 2.96 37.71
N LEU A 192 -29.90 3.37 37.90
CA LEU A 192 -28.82 3.09 36.96
C LEU A 192 -28.64 1.58 36.75
N ALA A 193 -28.59 0.79 37.84
CA ALA A 193 -28.43 -0.65 37.77
C ALA A 193 -29.56 -1.38 37.03
N ASN A 194 -30.78 -0.83 37.07
CA ASN A 194 -31.94 -1.36 36.35
C ASN A 194 -32.14 -0.71 34.97
N ASN A 195 -31.12 -0.04 34.42
CA ASN A 195 -31.14 0.61 33.11
C ASN A 195 -32.20 1.73 32.97
N MET A 196 -32.55 2.39 34.07
CA MET A 196 -33.40 3.58 34.13
C MET A 196 -32.53 4.84 34.19
N ILE A 197 -31.80 5.05 33.08
CA ILE A 197 -30.73 6.05 33.01
C ILE A 197 -31.26 7.50 33.16
N PRO A 198 -32.39 7.90 32.52
CA PRO A 198 -32.95 9.24 32.71
C PRO A 198 -33.41 9.51 34.15
N GLU A 199 -34.00 8.52 34.83
CA GLU A 199 -34.45 8.65 36.21
C GLU A 199 -33.28 8.74 37.18
N ALA A 200 -32.20 8.00 36.93
CA ALA A 200 -30.96 8.13 37.67
C ALA A 200 -30.41 9.57 37.55
N LEU A 201 -30.36 10.13 36.34
CA LEU A 201 -29.92 11.51 36.10
C LEU A 201 -30.77 12.52 36.89
N GLY A 202 -32.10 12.41 36.81
CA GLY A 202 -32.99 13.33 37.52
C GLY A 202 -32.80 13.29 39.05
N VAL A 203 -32.52 12.11 39.62
CA VAL A 203 -32.19 12.00 41.05
C VAL A 203 -30.83 12.64 41.37
N LEU A 204 -29.81 12.43 40.53
CA LEU A 204 -28.49 13.03 40.70
C LEU A 204 -28.55 14.57 40.63
N ASP A 205 -29.37 15.14 39.75
CA ASP A 205 -29.56 16.58 39.64
C ASP A 205 -30.21 17.16 40.91
N ILE A 206 -31.22 16.47 41.47
CA ILE A 206 -31.84 16.86 42.75
C ILE A 206 -30.82 16.81 43.90
N ILE A 207 -29.89 15.85 43.90
CA ILE A 207 -28.83 15.76 44.92
C ILE A 207 -27.95 17.01 44.86
N ALA A 208 -27.47 17.40 43.67
CA ALA A 208 -26.61 18.59 43.49
C ALA A 208 -27.34 19.91 43.76
N LEU A 209 -28.64 20.00 43.47
CA LEU A 209 -29.45 21.18 43.82
C LEU A 209 -29.57 21.38 45.34
N ASN A 210 -29.53 20.30 46.13
CA ASN A 210 -29.64 20.38 47.59
C ASN A 210 -28.29 20.51 48.29
N ASP A 211 -27.20 20.11 47.63
CA ASP A 211 -25.83 20.17 48.14
C ASP A 211 -24.87 20.34 46.96
N GLU A 212 -24.36 21.55 46.76
CA GLU A 212 -23.48 21.84 45.64
C GLU A 212 -22.07 21.25 45.83
N THR A 213 -21.65 21.01 47.08
CA THR A 213 -20.32 20.46 47.40
C THR A 213 -20.18 19.00 47.00
N ILE A 214 -21.31 18.30 46.80
CA ILE A 214 -21.34 16.89 46.36
C ILE A 214 -20.67 16.68 44.98
N LYS A 215 -20.54 17.73 44.16
CA LYS A 215 -19.88 17.67 42.85
C LYS A 215 -18.40 17.30 42.95
N GLU A 216 -17.76 17.60 44.08
CA GLU A 216 -16.37 17.22 44.35
C GLU A 216 -16.23 15.76 44.78
N ASN A 217 -17.33 15.10 45.15
CA ASN A 217 -17.31 13.70 45.57
C ASN A 217 -17.04 12.77 44.36
N PRO A 218 -16.00 11.92 44.41
CA PRO A 218 -15.62 11.09 43.27
C PRO A 218 -16.72 10.10 42.86
N MET A 219 -17.44 9.49 43.82
CA MET A 219 -18.54 8.57 43.50
C MET A 219 -19.70 9.30 42.80
N TYR A 220 -20.04 10.52 43.22
CA TYR A 220 -21.07 11.32 42.55
C TYR A 220 -20.65 11.70 41.12
N ALA A 221 -19.41 12.16 40.95
CA ALA A 221 -18.86 12.47 39.64
C ALA A 221 -18.83 11.24 38.70
N THR A 222 -18.43 10.08 39.21
CA THR A 222 -18.48 8.82 38.44
C THR A 222 -19.90 8.46 38.02
N LEU A 223 -20.88 8.57 38.92
CA LEU A 223 -22.29 8.30 38.59
C LEU A 223 -22.83 9.27 37.53
N GLN A 224 -22.51 10.56 37.62
CA GLN A 224 -22.86 11.56 36.60
C GLN A 224 -22.19 11.24 35.26
N GLY A 225 -20.89 10.91 35.27
CA GLY A 225 -20.14 10.54 34.07
C GLY A 225 -20.73 9.33 33.37
N VAL A 226 -20.97 8.24 34.10
CA VAL A 226 -21.55 7.00 33.57
C VAL A 226 -22.96 7.23 33.05
N THR A 227 -23.80 7.94 33.81
CA THR A 227 -25.19 8.21 33.41
C THR A 227 -25.23 9.02 32.11
N ASN A 228 -24.40 10.06 31.98
CA ASN A 228 -24.32 10.84 30.73
C ASN A 228 -23.73 10.01 29.57
N ALA A 229 -22.73 9.16 29.82
CA ALA A 229 -22.16 8.29 28.80
C ALA A 229 -23.21 7.31 28.24
N LEU A 230 -24.03 6.71 29.10
CA LEU A 230 -25.10 5.78 28.72
C LEU A 230 -26.28 6.48 28.02
N LEU A 231 -26.46 7.79 28.21
CA LEU A 231 -27.38 8.64 27.46
C LEU A 231 -26.80 9.17 26.14
N ASN A 232 -25.60 8.73 25.75
CA ASN A 232 -24.84 9.21 24.59
C ASN A 232 -24.49 10.72 24.67
N ARG A 233 -24.43 11.30 25.87
CA ARG A 233 -23.98 12.67 26.13
C ARG A 233 -22.50 12.68 26.47
N TYR A 234 -21.69 12.28 25.48
CA TYR A 234 -20.27 11.98 25.67
C TYR A 234 -19.46 13.19 26.17
N GLU A 235 -19.72 14.39 25.64
CA GLU A 235 -19.03 15.60 26.08
C GLU A 235 -19.31 15.92 27.56
N ASP A 236 -20.57 15.79 28.00
CA ASP A 236 -20.94 16.02 29.40
C ASP A 236 -20.38 14.94 30.31
N ALA A 237 -20.37 13.68 29.86
CA ALA A 237 -19.74 12.59 30.58
C ALA A 237 -18.25 12.84 30.82
N LEU A 238 -17.53 13.30 29.79
CA LEU A 238 -16.11 13.62 29.89
C LEU A 238 -15.83 14.78 30.84
N LYS A 239 -16.71 15.79 30.94
CA LYS A 239 -16.58 16.86 31.95
C LYS A 239 -16.55 16.28 33.36
N TRP A 240 -17.43 15.31 33.65
CA TRP A 240 -17.48 14.64 34.95
C TRP A 240 -16.30 13.69 35.17
N PHE A 241 -15.85 12.93 34.17
CA PHE A 241 -14.69 12.05 34.33
C PHE A 241 -13.34 12.80 34.42
N ASN A 242 -13.30 14.08 34.06
CA ASN A 242 -12.09 14.91 34.12
C ASN A 242 -12.01 15.83 35.35
N VAL A 243 -12.93 15.68 36.32
CA VAL A 243 -12.80 16.39 37.60
C VAL A 243 -11.59 15.90 38.38
N LYS A 244 -10.97 16.79 39.15
CA LYS A 244 -9.75 16.48 39.93
C LYS A 244 -9.92 15.31 40.89
N SER A 245 -11.12 15.11 41.46
CA SER A 245 -11.36 14.02 42.41
C SER A 245 -11.30 12.62 41.79
N LEU A 246 -11.35 12.50 40.46
CA LEU A 246 -11.23 11.23 39.73
C LEU A 246 -9.86 11.01 39.09
N GLU A 247 -8.90 11.89 39.36
CA GLU A 247 -7.54 11.76 38.84
C GLU A 247 -6.92 10.44 39.33
N GLY A 248 -6.46 9.62 38.38
CA GLY A 248 -5.84 8.32 38.65
C GLY A 248 -6.82 7.16 38.94
N ASN A 249 -8.14 7.38 38.94
CA ASN A 249 -9.11 6.29 39.15
C ASN A 249 -9.25 5.40 37.90
N GLU A 250 -9.02 4.09 38.06
CA GLU A 250 -9.02 3.12 36.95
C GLU A 250 -10.43 2.85 36.39
N GLU A 251 -11.46 2.84 37.24
CA GLU A 251 -12.86 2.69 36.78
C GLU A 251 -13.30 3.87 35.90
N ALA A 252 -12.89 5.10 36.24
CA ALA A 252 -13.12 6.26 35.39
C ALA A 252 -12.35 6.18 34.07
N LYS A 253 -11.13 5.61 34.05
CA LYS A 253 -10.33 5.44 32.83
C LYS A 253 -11.01 4.52 31.82
N ILE A 254 -11.56 3.37 32.24
CA ILE A 254 -12.25 2.47 31.30
C ILE A 254 -13.50 3.14 30.70
N TRP A 255 -14.22 3.96 31.46
CA TRP A 255 -15.35 4.73 30.92
C TRP A 255 -14.93 5.84 29.96
N LYS A 256 -13.82 6.52 30.24
CA LYS A 256 -13.22 7.48 29.28
C LYS A 256 -12.81 6.78 27.98
N ALA A 257 -12.20 5.60 28.07
CA ALA A 257 -11.81 4.79 26.92
C ALA A 257 -13.03 4.29 26.13
N TYR A 258 -14.10 3.86 26.82
CA TYR A 258 -15.38 3.52 26.20
C TYR A 258 -15.95 4.67 25.38
N ILE A 259 -15.91 5.89 25.91
CA ILE A 259 -16.36 7.10 25.19
C ILE A 259 -15.45 7.37 23.98
N ASP A 260 -14.13 7.32 24.18
CA ASP A 260 -13.13 7.60 23.14
C ASP A 260 -13.30 6.68 21.92
N VAL A 261 -13.50 5.37 22.15
CA VAL A 261 -13.69 4.37 21.09
C VAL A 261 -15.03 4.51 20.36
N ILE A 262 -16.07 4.99 21.04
CA ILE A 262 -17.37 5.26 20.38
C ILE A 262 -17.29 6.52 19.52
N GLN A 263 -16.63 7.57 20.00
CA GLN A 263 -16.51 8.82 19.27
C GLN A 263 -15.54 8.72 18.08
N ASN A 264 -14.55 7.83 18.16
CA ASN A 264 -13.60 7.58 17.10
C ASN A 264 -13.33 6.07 16.92
N ASP A 265 -13.90 5.51 15.85
CA ASP A 265 -13.80 4.09 15.50
C ASP A 265 -12.58 3.74 14.62
N SER A 266 -11.47 4.47 14.76
CA SER A 266 -10.23 4.18 14.02
C SER A 266 -9.42 3.06 14.68
N ILE A 267 -8.61 2.35 13.88
CA ILE A 267 -7.72 1.29 14.39
C ILE A 267 -6.69 1.89 15.35
N GLU A 268 -6.15 3.06 15.03
CA GLU A 268 -5.19 3.77 15.89
C GLU A 268 -5.80 4.13 17.25
N ASN A 269 -7.08 4.51 17.26
CA ASN A 269 -7.78 4.84 18.49
C ASN A 269 -8.12 3.59 19.32
N MET A 270 -8.46 2.47 18.67
CA MET A 270 -8.62 1.19 19.36
C MET A 270 -7.30 0.72 19.98
N ALA A 271 -6.19 0.77 19.23
CA ALA A 271 -4.85 0.45 19.72
C ALA A 271 -4.44 1.32 20.93
N LYS A 272 -4.71 2.63 20.87
CA LYS A 272 -4.47 3.56 21.99
C LYS A 272 -5.21 3.15 23.28
N ASN A 273 -6.40 2.56 23.16
CA ASN A 273 -7.25 2.18 24.28
C ASN A 273 -7.12 0.71 24.70
N TYR A 274 -6.35 -0.10 23.96
CA TYR A 274 -6.14 -1.52 24.20
C TYR A 274 -5.69 -1.84 25.63
N ASP A 275 -4.58 -1.23 26.08
CA ASP A 275 -4.03 -1.46 27.42
C ASP A 275 -5.01 -1.08 28.54
N ILE A 276 -5.84 -0.06 28.32
CA ILE A 276 -6.83 0.40 29.30
C ILE A 276 -7.89 -0.68 29.49
N PHE A 277 -8.44 -1.22 28.40
CA PHE A 277 -9.44 -2.29 28.47
C PHE A 277 -8.83 -3.59 28.99
N LYS A 278 -7.59 -3.92 28.63
CA LYS A 278 -6.91 -5.14 29.11
C LYS A 278 -6.70 -5.12 30.62
N LYS A 279 -6.20 -4.00 31.16
CA LYS A 279 -5.89 -3.86 32.60
C LYS A 279 -7.14 -3.71 33.47
N ASN A 280 -8.23 -3.14 32.94
CA ASN A 280 -9.38 -2.71 33.74
C ASN A 280 -10.64 -3.55 33.57
N ILE A 281 -10.53 -4.72 32.94
CA ILE A 281 -11.65 -5.65 32.76
C ILE A 281 -12.33 -6.04 34.08
N THR A 282 -11.57 -6.14 35.18
CA THR A 282 -12.07 -6.51 36.52
C THR A 282 -13.08 -5.53 37.10
N TYR A 283 -13.00 -4.25 36.74
CA TYR A 283 -13.92 -3.23 37.25
C TYR A 283 -15.35 -3.42 36.77
N ILE A 284 -15.54 -4.00 35.58
CA ILE A 284 -16.86 -4.15 34.95
C ILE A 284 -17.50 -5.53 35.15
N ILE A 285 -16.79 -6.51 35.71
CA ILE A 285 -17.27 -7.91 35.85
C ILE A 285 -18.61 -7.97 36.59
N ASP A 286 -18.68 -7.25 37.71
CA ASP A 286 -19.85 -7.24 38.57
C ASP A 286 -20.92 -6.21 38.12
N TYR A 287 -20.77 -5.54 36.98
CA TYR A 287 -21.80 -4.63 36.53
C TYR A 287 -23.07 -5.38 36.11
N PRO A 288 -24.25 -4.74 36.28
CA PRO A 288 -25.51 -5.21 35.71
C PRO A 288 -25.36 -5.53 34.22
N SER A 289 -26.01 -6.61 33.79
CA SER A 289 -25.76 -7.24 32.48
C SER A 289 -25.94 -6.23 31.34
N LYS A 290 -26.98 -5.40 31.38
CA LYS A 290 -27.27 -4.39 30.34
C LYS A 290 -26.15 -3.35 30.15
N ILE A 291 -25.49 -2.95 31.24
CA ILE A 291 -24.40 -1.98 31.21
C ILE A 291 -23.09 -2.70 30.84
N LYS A 292 -22.80 -3.81 31.51
CA LYS A 292 -21.62 -4.65 31.26
C LYS A 292 -21.51 -5.01 29.79
N ASN A 293 -22.59 -5.46 29.16
CA ASN A 293 -22.61 -5.89 27.77
C ASN A 293 -22.25 -4.75 26.80
N LYS A 294 -22.59 -3.49 27.09
CA LYS A 294 -22.23 -2.33 26.24
C LYS A 294 -20.72 -2.09 26.23
N ILE A 295 -20.09 -2.15 27.40
CA ILE A 295 -18.64 -1.95 27.56
C ILE A 295 -17.89 -3.16 27.02
N ALA A 296 -18.34 -4.37 27.37
CA ALA A 296 -17.72 -5.61 26.93
C ALA A 296 -17.75 -5.77 25.41
N LEU A 297 -18.78 -5.27 24.72
CA LEU A 297 -18.79 -5.24 23.26
C LEU A 297 -17.69 -4.33 22.67
N GLN A 298 -17.38 -3.21 23.32
CA GLN A 298 -16.25 -2.36 22.90
C GLN A 298 -14.91 -3.03 23.22
N GLY A 299 -14.78 -3.68 24.37
CA GLY A 299 -13.59 -4.46 24.71
C GLY A 299 -13.34 -5.60 23.71
N LEU A 300 -14.39 -6.33 23.33
CA LEU A 300 -14.34 -7.35 22.28
C LEU A 300 -13.89 -6.75 20.94
N LYS A 301 -14.49 -5.64 20.52
CA LYS A 301 -14.11 -4.94 19.29
C LYS A 301 -12.63 -4.55 19.26
N ILE A 302 -12.11 -3.99 20.35
CA ILE A 302 -10.69 -3.62 20.48
C ILE A 302 -9.81 -4.87 20.43
N ALA A 303 -10.19 -5.94 21.14
CA ALA A 303 -9.45 -7.20 21.09
C ALA A 303 -9.40 -7.79 19.67
N VAL A 304 -10.50 -7.68 18.92
CA VAL A 304 -10.56 -8.08 17.51
C VAL A 304 -9.64 -7.22 16.63
N SER A 305 -9.55 -5.90 16.84
CA SER A 305 -8.66 -5.05 16.04
C SER A 305 -7.18 -5.35 16.29
N GLU A 306 -6.82 -5.67 17.54
CA GLU A 306 -5.47 -6.03 17.94
C GLU A 306 -5.14 -7.51 17.75
N ILE A 307 -6.10 -8.31 17.26
CA ILE A 307 -5.95 -9.76 17.03
C ILE A 307 -5.55 -10.49 18.33
N ASP A 308 -6.06 -10.02 19.49
CA ASP A 308 -5.86 -10.66 20.79
C ASP A 308 -7.02 -11.60 21.10
N GLU A 309 -6.86 -12.87 20.72
CA GLU A 309 -7.86 -13.92 20.92
C GLU A 309 -8.17 -14.16 22.41
N ASN A 310 -7.19 -14.02 23.30
CA ASN A 310 -7.40 -14.22 24.73
C ASN A 310 -8.31 -13.13 25.29
N MET A 311 -7.97 -11.87 25.03
CA MET A 311 -8.78 -10.73 25.46
C MET A 311 -10.18 -10.76 24.84
N ALA A 312 -10.30 -11.17 23.56
CA ALA A 312 -11.59 -11.32 22.91
C ALA A 312 -12.46 -12.38 23.62
N ASN A 313 -11.89 -13.53 23.97
CA ASN A 313 -12.56 -14.58 24.73
C ASN A 313 -12.96 -14.13 26.13
N ASP A 314 -12.11 -13.37 26.82
CA ASP A 314 -12.42 -12.80 28.14
C ASP A 314 -13.65 -11.89 28.06
N TYR A 315 -13.70 -11.00 27.08
CA TYR A 315 -14.85 -10.12 26.87
C TYR A 315 -16.10 -10.87 26.40
N ILE A 316 -15.97 -11.90 25.57
CA ILE A 316 -17.09 -12.78 25.18
C ILE A 316 -17.68 -13.46 26.42
N ASN A 317 -16.84 -13.96 27.33
CA ASN A 317 -17.26 -14.65 28.54
C ASN A 317 -17.97 -13.72 29.54
N LEU A 318 -17.67 -12.42 29.50
CA LEU A 318 -18.38 -11.41 30.31
C LEU A 318 -19.77 -11.06 29.78
N ILE A 319 -20.02 -11.26 28.48
CA ILE A 319 -21.28 -10.86 27.86
C ILE A 319 -22.37 -11.88 28.21
N ASN A 320 -23.34 -11.45 29.02
CA ASN A 320 -24.52 -12.25 29.29
C ASN A 320 -25.54 -12.07 28.16
N THR A 321 -25.79 -13.14 27.40
CA THR A 321 -26.72 -13.12 26.27
C THR A 321 -28.16 -13.49 26.64
N ASP A 322 -28.43 -13.81 27.91
CA ASP A 322 -29.76 -14.11 28.40
C ASP A 322 -30.67 -12.87 28.28
N GLY A 323 -31.87 -13.07 27.74
CA GLY A 323 -32.81 -11.98 27.48
C GLY A 323 -32.43 -11.04 26.33
N MET A 324 -31.27 -11.22 25.69
CA MET A 324 -30.91 -10.43 24.50
C MET A 324 -31.72 -10.85 23.27
N ARG A 325 -32.20 -9.87 22.52
CA ARG A 325 -32.84 -10.07 21.21
C ARG A 325 -31.79 -10.19 20.09
N GLY A 326 -32.20 -10.73 18.93
CA GLY A 326 -31.30 -10.96 17.79
C GLY A 326 -30.50 -9.72 17.37
N HIS A 327 -31.14 -8.54 17.33
CA HIS A 327 -30.44 -7.29 16.99
C HIS A 327 -29.36 -6.87 18.00
N GLN A 328 -29.43 -7.33 19.25
CA GLN A 328 -28.44 -7.07 20.30
C GLN A 328 -27.27 -8.06 20.24
N LYS A 329 -27.53 -9.29 19.78
CA LYS A 329 -26.50 -10.32 19.59
C LYS A 329 -25.66 -10.12 18.33
N ALA A 330 -26.20 -9.41 17.33
CA ALA A 330 -25.57 -9.20 16.02
C ALA A 330 -24.10 -8.72 16.09
N GLY A 331 -23.79 -7.78 16.98
CA GLY A 331 -22.42 -7.29 17.13
C GLY A 331 -21.46 -8.33 17.71
N ILE A 332 -21.93 -9.14 18.64
CA ILE A 332 -21.14 -10.23 19.25
C ILE A 332 -20.82 -11.27 18.18
N SER A 333 -21.84 -11.73 17.45
CA SER A 333 -21.66 -12.72 16.38
C SER A 333 -20.76 -12.19 15.26
N TYR A 334 -20.87 -10.90 14.93
CA TYR A 334 -20.00 -10.25 13.94
C TYR A 334 -18.52 -10.29 14.37
N TYR A 335 -18.19 -9.84 15.59
CA TYR A 335 -16.81 -9.85 16.07
C TYR A 335 -16.27 -11.27 16.31
N LYS A 336 -17.13 -12.22 16.72
CA LYS A 336 -16.76 -13.65 16.73
C LYS A 336 -16.43 -14.17 15.33
N GLY A 337 -17.16 -13.73 14.31
CA GLY A 337 -16.88 -14.07 12.91
C GLY A 337 -15.51 -13.58 12.48
N LEU A 338 -15.18 -12.31 12.78
CA LEU A 338 -13.87 -11.73 12.50
C LEU A 338 -12.73 -12.50 13.21
N MET A 339 -12.91 -12.86 14.48
CA MET A 339 -11.91 -13.68 15.19
C MET A 339 -11.69 -15.03 14.53
N ASN A 340 -12.77 -15.74 14.17
CA ASN A 340 -12.65 -17.02 13.47
C ASN A 340 -11.96 -16.87 12.11
N GLU A 341 -12.21 -15.78 11.38
CA GLU A 341 -11.50 -15.51 10.13
C GLU A 341 -9.99 -15.32 10.36
N PHE A 342 -9.60 -14.57 11.41
CA PHE A 342 -8.19 -14.36 11.74
C PHE A 342 -7.49 -15.64 12.23
N SER A 343 -8.20 -16.50 12.96
CA SER A 343 -7.69 -17.80 13.40
C SER A 343 -7.70 -18.87 12.28
N GLY A 344 -8.18 -18.55 11.08
CA GLY A 344 -8.22 -19.45 9.92
C GLY A 344 -9.43 -20.40 9.88
N HIS A 345 -10.37 -20.28 10.82
CA HIS A 345 -11.62 -21.03 10.88
C HIS A 345 -12.67 -20.43 9.93
N PHE A 346 -12.39 -20.48 8.62
CA PHE A 346 -13.16 -19.75 7.61
C PHE A 346 -14.63 -20.21 7.49
N GLU A 347 -14.94 -21.48 7.69
CA GLU A 347 -16.34 -21.98 7.63
C GLU A 347 -17.19 -21.46 8.79
N GLU A 348 -16.61 -21.40 9.98
CA GLU A 348 -17.26 -20.90 11.19
C GLU A 348 -17.45 -19.38 11.10
N ALA A 349 -16.44 -18.67 10.61
CA ALA A 349 -16.53 -17.24 10.30
C ALA A 349 -17.64 -16.96 9.28
N PHE A 350 -17.68 -17.71 8.18
CA PHE A 350 -18.72 -17.57 7.16
C PHE A 350 -20.12 -17.80 7.73
N THR A 351 -20.29 -18.84 8.57
CA THR A 351 -21.57 -19.14 9.21
C THR A 351 -22.04 -17.99 10.09
N LEU A 352 -21.16 -17.44 10.92
CA LEU A 352 -21.44 -16.30 11.79
C LEU A 352 -21.77 -15.03 10.98
N PHE A 353 -20.99 -14.73 9.94
CA PHE A 353 -21.29 -13.59 9.06
C PHE A 353 -22.62 -13.77 8.32
N ASN A 354 -22.93 -14.97 7.85
CA ASN A 354 -24.19 -15.24 7.17
C ASN A 354 -25.39 -15.12 8.12
N GLU A 355 -25.27 -15.55 9.37
CA GLU A 355 -26.31 -15.34 10.40
C GLU A 355 -26.57 -13.83 10.59
N VAL A 356 -25.51 -13.04 10.81
CA VAL A 356 -25.62 -11.60 11.03
C VAL A 356 -26.15 -10.87 9.78
N ALA A 357 -25.71 -11.27 8.59
CA ALA A 357 -26.15 -10.73 7.31
C ALA A 357 -27.65 -10.97 7.02
N ASN A 358 -28.28 -11.95 7.68
CA ASN A 358 -29.72 -12.22 7.61
C ASN A 358 -30.49 -11.69 8.84
N GLY A 359 -29.79 -11.15 9.84
CA GLY A 359 -30.38 -10.66 11.09
C GLY A 359 -31.07 -9.29 10.96
N GLU A 360 -31.76 -8.85 12.02
CA GLU A 360 -32.58 -7.62 12.02
C GLU A 360 -31.78 -6.30 12.16
N ASN A 361 -30.55 -6.35 12.69
CA ASN A 361 -29.74 -5.15 12.93
C ASN A 361 -29.10 -4.66 11.63
N LEU A 362 -29.60 -3.54 11.07
CA LEU A 362 -29.16 -3.01 9.78
C LEU A 362 -27.66 -2.69 9.70
N PHE A 363 -27.08 -2.15 10.78
CA PHE A 363 -25.67 -1.78 10.81
C PHE A 363 -24.76 -3.01 10.74
N TYR A 364 -24.95 -3.96 11.65
CA TYR A 364 -24.16 -5.20 11.65
C TYR A 364 -24.46 -6.08 10.44
N ARG A 365 -25.68 -6.00 9.88
CA ARG A 365 -26.02 -6.66 8.61
C ARG A 365 -25.15 -6.17 7.47
N ALA A 366 -24.94 -4.86 7.35
CA ALA A 366 -24.10 -4.28 6.30
C ALA A 366 -22.62 -4.70 6.48
N LEU A 367 -22.11 -4.60 7.71
CA LEU A 367 -20.76 -5.05 8.07
C LEU A 367 -20.53 -6.53 7.75
N ALA A 368 -21.43 -7.41 8.20
CA ALA A 368 -21.31 -8.84 7.96
C ALA A 368 -21.42 -9.21 6.47
N ASN A 369 -22.26 -8.53 5.69
CA ASN A 369 -22.31 -8.76 4.24
C ASN A 369 -20.99 -8.40 3.56
N ARG A 370 -20.31 -7.32 3.99
CA ARG A 370 -18.99 -6.94 3.45
C ARG A 370 -17.96 -8.04 3.70
N GLU A 371 -17.81 -8.47 4.95
CA GLU A 371 -16.80 -9.49 5.31
C GLU A 371 -17.15 -10.86 4.72
N LYS A 372 -18.43 -11.23 4.68
CA LYS A 372 -18.89 -12.45 4.00
C LYS A 372 -18.44 -12.47 2.53
N LEU A 373 -18.68 -11.38 1.79
CA LEU A 373 -18.31 -11.29 0.37
C LEU A 373 -16.80 -11.36 0.15
N LYS A 374 -16.03 -10.67 0.99
CA LYS A 374 -14.56 -10.74 0.95
C LYS A 374 -14.07 -12.16 1.21
N LEU A 375 -14.65 -12.84 2.18
CA LEU A 375 -14.31 -14.23 2.51
C LEU A 375 -14.69 -15.20 1.39
N GLU A 376 -15.90 -15.08 0.82
CA GLU A 376 -16.33 -15.90 -0.33
C GLU A 376 -15.40 -15.71 -1.54
N TYR A 377 -14.96 -14.49 -1.80
CA TYR A 377 -13.99 -14.20 -2.87
C TYR A 377 -12.62 -14.81 -2.57
N LYS A 378 -12.10 -14.61 -1.35
CA LYS A 378 -10.83 -15.17 -0.88
C LYS A 378 -10.79 -16.70 -0.99
N LEU A 379 -11.92 -17.35 -0.75
CA LEU A 379 -12.10 -18.81 -0.86
C LEU A 379 -12.46 -19.27 -2.29
N ASN A 380 -12.44 -18.39 -3.29
CA ASN A 380 -12.81 -18.67 -4.68
C ASN A 380 -14.23 -19.27 -4.87
N ARG A 381 -15.16 -18.96 -3.97
CA ARG A 381 -16.57 -19.42 -4.05
C ARG A 381 -17.40 -18.58 -5.03
N ILE A 382 -17.00 -17.34 -5.20
CA ILE A 382 -17.60 -16.39 -6.14
C ILE A 382 -16.49 -15.80 -7.02
N ASP A 383 -16.84 -15.51 -8.26
CA ASP A 383 -15.91 -14.89 -9.20
C ASP A 383 -15.83 -13.36 -8.98
N HIS A 384 -14.82 -12.74 -9.58
CA HIS A 384 -14.64 -11.29 -9.50
C HIS A 384 -15.86 -10.49 -9.95
N LYS A 385 -16.56 -10.94 -11.01
CA LYS A 385 -17.70 -10.19 -11.56
C LYS A 385 -18.83 -10.15 -10.55
N GLU A 386 -19.06 -11.26 -9.87
CA GLU A 386 -20.10 -11.40 -8.87
C GLU A 386 -19.77 -10.59 -7.60
N VAL A 387 -18.53 -10.64 -7.12
CA VAL A 387 -18.07 -9.83 -5.96
C VAL A 387 -18.24 -8.36 -6.24
N LEU A 388 -17.77 -7.89 -7.40
CA LEU A 388 -17.88 -6.50 -7.81
C LEU A 388 -19.34 -6.05 -7.82
N ARG A 389 -20.21 -6.82 -8.47
CA ARG A 389 -21.65 -6.55 -8.54
C ARG A 389 -22.32 -6.52 -7.16
N GLN A 390 -21.89 -7.36 -6.23
CA GLN A 390 -22.45 -7.40 -4.88
C GLN A 390 -21.92 -6.26 -3.99
N LEU A 391 -20.62 -5.92 -4.05
CA LEU A 391 -20.05 -4.78 -3.34
C LEU A 391 -20.61 -3.44 -3.86
N GLU A 392 -20.81 -3.29 -5.18
CA GLU A 392 -21.46 -2.10 -5.75
C GLU A 392 -22.87 -1.89 -5.20
N LYS A 393 -23.63 -2.98 -5.00
CA LYS A 393 -24.95 -2.93 -4.34
C LYS A 393 -24.82 -2.60 -2.85
N LEU A 394 -23.84 -3.22 -2.18
CA LEU A 394 -23.62 -3.05 -0.75
C LEU A 394 -23.30 -1.60 -0.39
N ARG A 395 -22.60 -0.87 -1.26
CA ARG A 395 -22.35 0.58 -1.10
C ARG A 395 -23.63 1.39 -0.83
N TYR A 396 -24.77 0.98 -1.38
CA TYR A 396 -26.05 1.68 -1.18
C TYR A 396 -26.86 1.22 0.04
N SER A 397 -26.38 0.19 0.76
CA SER A 397 -27.06 -0.36 1.95
C SER A 397 -26.89 0.51 3.20
N TRP A 398 -25.75 1.22 3.30
CA TRP A 398 -25.41 2.10 4.41
C TRP A 398 -24.44 3.17 3.90
N ARG A 399 -24.78 4.45 4.10
CA ARG A 399 -24.15 5.59 3.41
C ARG A 399 -23.71 6.69 4.36
N GLY A 400 -22.69 7.45 3.94
CA GLY A 400 -22.27 8.72 4.53
C GLY A 400 -21.29 8.62 5.68
N ASP A 401 -20.79 7.42 6.00
CA ASP A 401 -19.87 7.18 7.10
C ASP A 401 -18.68 6.30 6.69
N LYS A 402 -17.90 5.87 7.69
CA LYS A 402 -16.72 5.02 7.52
C LYS A 402 -17.03 3.73 6.76
N PHE A 403 -18.23 3.14 6.92
CA PHE A 403 -18.57 1.91 6.22
C PHE A 403 -18.63 2.13 4.70
N GLU A 404 -19.27 3.20 4.23
CA GLU A 404 -19.28 3.51 2.78
C GLU A 404 -17.86 3.76 2.27
N PHE A 405 -17.03 4.44 3.05
CA PHE A 405 -15.62 4.68 2.72
C PHE A 405 -14.84 3.37 2.56
N ASP A 406 -14.99 2.43 3.49
CA ASP A 406 -14.31 1.13 3.47
C ASP A 406 -14.77 0.26 2.29
N VAL A 407 -16.07 0.22 2.00
CA VAL A 407 -16.61 -0.49 0.82
C VAL A 407 -16.11 0.12 -0.49
N MET A 408 -16.02 1.45 -0.57
CA MET A 408 -15.45 2.11 -1.75
C MET A 408 -13.96 1.81 -1.92
N ASN A 409 -13.18 1.71 -0.84
CA ASN A 409 -11.79 1.26 -0.93
C ASN A 409 -11.67 -0.18 -1.43
N ASP A 410 -12.52 -1.10 -0.95
CA ASP A 410 -12.53 -2.48 -1.46
C ASP A 410 -12.83 -2.53 -2.97
N LEU A 411 -13.76 -1.69 -3.44
CA LEU A 411 -14.08 -1.57 -4.87
C LEU A 411 -12.88 -1.03 -5.67
N VAL A 412 -12.17 -0.04 -5.14
CA VAL A 412 -10.94 0.50 -5.75
C VAL A 412 -9.90 -0.62 -5.91
N ASP A 413 -9.65 -1.41 -4.87
CA ASP A 413 -8.72 -2.55 -4.93
C ASP A 413 -9.13 -3.60 -5.94
N LEU A 414 -10.42 -3.90 -5.99
CA LEU A 414 -10.97 -4.85 -6.94
C LEU A 414 -10.82 -4.35 -8.38
N TYR A 415 -11.04 -3.05 -8.62
CA TYR A 415 -10.80 -2.45 -9.94
C TYR A 415 -9.32 -2.49 -10.34
N ILE A 416 -8.40 -2.13 -9.44
CA ILE A 416 -6.96 -2.12 -9.71
C ILE A 416 -6.46 -3.53 -10.05
N SER A 417 -6.82 -4.53 -9.23
CA SER A 417 -6.39 -5.93 -9.44
C SER A 417 -6.83 -6.51 -10.78
N HIS A 418 -7.85 -5.92 -11.42
CA HIS A 418 -8.37 -6.32 -12.73
C HIS A 418 -8.03 -5.34 -13.87
N GLY A 419 -7.09 -4.42 -13.64
CA GLY A 419 -6.63 -3.45 -14.64
C GLY A 419 -7.66 -2.38 -15.01
N LYS A 420 -8.73 -2.20 -14.21
CA LYS A 420 -9.77 -1.19 -14.37
C LYS A 420 -9.38 0.13 -13.69
N TYR A 421 -8.22 0.66 -14.09
CA TYR A 421 -7.63 1.84 -13.46
C TYR A 421 -8.47 3.12 -13.62
N ASN A 422 -9.18 3.27 -14.75
CA ASN A 422 -10.05 4.42 -14.99
C ASN A 422 -11.19 4.46 -13.96
N GLU A 423 -11.83 3.31 -13.72
CA GLU A 423 -12.91 3.15 -12.76
C GLU A 423 -12.41 3.35 -11.33
N ALA A 424 -11.25 2.80 -10.99
CA ALA A 424 -10.61 2.99 -9.68
C ALA A 424 -10.34 4.48 -9.38
N LEU A 425 -9.71 5.21 -10.33
CA LEU A 425 -9.40 6.63 -10.18
C LEU A 425 -10.64 7.52 -10.19
N SER A 426 -11.67 7.16 -10.99
CA SER A 426 -12.96 7.85 -10.97
C SER A 426 -13.62 7.71 -9.60
N LEU A 427 -13.62 6.51 -9.05
CA LEU A 427 -14.21 6.24 -7.74
C LEU A 427 -13.47 6.99 -6.62
N LEU A 428 -12.13 7.04 -6.66
CA LEU A 428 -11.34 7.84 -5.73
C LEU A 428 -11.65 9.35 -5.85
N LYS A 429 -11.86 9.85 -7.07
CA LYS A 429 -12.29 11.24 -7.30
C LYS A 429 -13.67 11.52 -6.70
N ASP A 430 -14.61 10.59 -6.84
CA ASP A 430 -15.92 10.69 -6.20
C ASP A 430 -15.81 10.66 -4.67
N MET A 431 -14.92 9.83 -4.11
CA MET A 431 -14.66 9.78 -2.66
C MET A 431 -14.24 11.14 -2.11
N MET A 432 -13.38 11.88 -2.82
CA MET A 432 -12.97 13.23 -2.39
C MET A 432 -14.15 14.24 -2.33
N GLY A 433 -15.17 14.04 -3.18
CA GLY A 433 -16.38 14.86 -3.17
C GLY A 433 -17.36 14.47 -2.06
N ILE A 434 -17.46 13.17 -1.76
CA ILE A 434 -18.38 12.61 -0.77
C ILE A 434 -17.85 12.83 0.66
N PHE A 435 -16.58 12.51 0.91
CA PHE A 435 -15.96 12.54 2.23
C PHE A 435 -15.13 13.81 2.41
N LYS A 436 -15.70 14.81 3.09
CA LYS A 436 -15.07 16.13 3.25
C LYS A 436 -13.98 16.20 4.33
N GLU A 437 -13.81 15.15 5.10
CA GLU A 437 -12.80 15.08 6.16
C GLU A 437 -11.38 15.15 5.58
N GLU A 438 -10.54 16.00 6.16
CA GLU A 438 -9.18 16.22 5.66
C GLU A 438 -8.32 14.94 5.72
N ALA A 439 -8.48 14.14 6.78
CA ALA A 439 -7.75 12.88 6.92
C ALA A 439 -8.06 11.90 5.77
N ASN A 440 -9.34 11.71 5.45
CA ASN A 440 -9.79 10.83 4.35
C ASN A 440 -9.31 11.37 3.00
N ASN A 441 -9.41 12.68 2.77
CA ASN A 441 -8.96 13.30 1.53
C ASN A 441 -7.45 13.16 1.31
N ARG A 442 -6.64 13.26 2.37
CA ARG A 442 -5.19 12.99 2.28
C ARG A 442 -4.91 11.55 1.88
N HIS A 443 -5.58 10.59 2.51
CA HIS A 443 -5.42 9.17 2.19
C HIS A 443 -5.84 8.86 0.73
N VAL A 444 -7.00 9.36 0.30
CA VAL A 444 -7.48 9.18 -1.08
C VAL A 444 -6.51 9.78 -2.09
N LYS A 445 -6.01 11.00 -1.84
CA LYS A 445 -5.02 11.64 -2.71
C LYS A 445 -3.72 10.84 -2.81
N GLN A 446 -3.18 10.37 -1.69
CA GLN A 446 -1.98 9.53 -1.68
C GLN A 446 -2.19 8.27 -2.52
N ARG A 447 -3.33 7.61 -2.38
CA ARG A 447 -3.66 6.41 -3.15
C ARG A 447 -3.78 6.69 -4.66
N MET A 448 -4.36 7.82 -5.03
CA MET A 448 -4.40 8.28 -6.43
C MET A 448 -2.99 8.50 -7.00
N GLU A 449 -2.10 9.14 -6.24
CA GLU A 449 -0.70 9.34 -6.61
C GLU A 449 0.05 8.01 -6.76
N GLU A 450 -0.13 7.07 -5.84
CA GLU A 450 0.47 5.73 -5.89
C GLU A 450 0.05 4.93 -7.14
N ILE A 451 -1.23 4.99 -7.51
CA ILE A 451 -1.74 4.36 -8.75
C ILE A 451 -1.08 4.99 -9.98
N PHE A 452 -0.95 6.32 -10.00
CA PHE A 452 -0.30 7.04 -11.10
C PHE A 452 1.20 6.71 -11.21
N ASP A 453 1.91 6.67 -10.08
CA ASP A 453 3.30 6.23 -10.00
C ASP A 453 3.47 4.81 -10.56
N ASN A 454 2.60 3.88 -10.15
CA ASN A 454 2.67 2.50 -10.60
C ASN A 454 2.42 2.37 -12.11
N LEU A 455 1.39 3.07 -12.63
CA LEU A 455 1.06 3.11 -14.06
C LEU A 455 2.22 3.65 -14.89
N TYR A 456 2.69 4.87 -14.59
CA TYR A 456 3.55 5.60 -15.51
C TYR A 456 5.05 5.50 -15.19
N LEU A 457 5.43 5.12 -13.96
CA LEU A 457 6.84 4.97 -13.57
C LEU A 457 7.25 3.51 -13.32
N LYS A 458 6.35 2.64 -12.84
CA LYS A 458 6.68 1.23 -12.52
C LYS A 458 6.22 0.21 -13.56
N GLY A 459 5.70 0.67 -14.70
CA GLY A 459 5.44 -0.18 -15.87
C GLY A 459 4.06 -0.84 -15.90
N ASP A 460 3.13 -0.51 -14.99
CA ASP A 460 1.78 -1.08 -15.08
C ASP A 460 1.02 -0.61 -16.32
N ALA A 461 1.36 0.57 -16.86
CA ALA A 461 0.82 1.03 -18.14
C ALA A 461 1.27 0.17 -19.34
N ASP A 462 2.35 -0.61 -19.25
CA ASP A 462 2.81 -1.49 -20.34
C ASP A 462 1.89 -2.70 -20.53
N LYS A 463 1.12 -3.06 -19.49
CA LYS A 463 0.09 -4.10 -19.55
C LYS A 463 -1.20 -3.62 -20.24
N LEU A 464 -1.31 -2.31 -20.49
CA LEU A 464 -2.47 -1.68 -21.12
C LEU A 464 -2.18 -1.40 -22.59
N SER A 465 -3.23 -1.42 -23.42
CA SER A 465 -3.11 -0.86 -24.77
C SER A 465 -2.70 0.63 -24.68
N PRO A 466 -1.80 1.13 -25.54
CA PRO A 466 -1.34 2.52 -25.50
C PRO A 466 -2.47 3.56 -25.41
N VAL A 467 -3.54 3.36 -26.18
CA VAL A 467 -4.73 4.24 -26.17
C VAL A 467 -5.39 4.33 -24.80
N LYS A 468 -5.53 3.21 -24.08
CA LYS A 468 -6.10 3.19 -22.72
C LYS A 468 -5.19 3.92 -21.73
N ALA A 469 -3.89 3.67 -21.77
CA ALA A 469 -2.92 4.34 -20.90
C ALA A 469 -2.94 5.87 -21.10
N ILE A 470 -3.08 6.31 -22.36
CA ILE A 470 -3.22 7.73 -22.70
C ILE A 470 -4.55 8.30 -22.21
N GLY A 471 -5.66 7.57 -22.41
CA GLY A 471 -6.98 8.00 -21.94
C GLY A 471 -7.05 8.19 -20.44
N ILE A 472 -6.48 7.24 -19.66
CA ILE A 472 -6.38 7.36 -18.20
C ILE A 472 -5.61 8.63 -17.82
N TYR A 473 -4.46 8.88 -18.44
CA TYR A 473 -3.67 10.06 -18.12
C TYR A 473 -4.44 11.35 -18.37
N GLN A 474 -5.12 11.46 -19.53
CA GLN A 474 -5.85 12.67 -19.89
C GLN A 474 -7.01 12.97 -18.93
N ASN A 475 -7.68 11.93 -18.43
CA ASN A 475 -8.79 12.07 -17.49
C ASN A 475 -8.35 12.53 -16.09
N PHE A 476 -7.09 12.28 -15.73
CA PHE A 476 -6.58 12.43 -14.37
C PHE A 476 -5.21 13.14 -14.30
N LYS A 477 -4.89 13.95 -15.30
CA LYS A 477 -3.59 14.64 -15.43
C LYS A 477 -3.27 15.55 -14.23
N GLU A 478 -4.30 15.99 -13.51
CA GLU A 478 -4.19 16.77 -12.26
C GLU A 478 -3.43 16.05 -11.14
N ILE A 479 -3.32 14.72 -11.19
CA ILE A 479 -2.58 13.90 -10.22
C ILE A 479 -1.07 13.98 -10.47
N THR A 480 -0.63 14.40 -11.67
CA THR A 480 0.79 14.41 -12.05
C THR A 480 1.62 15.22 -11.04
N PRO A 481 2.62 14.61 -10.36
CA PRO A 481 3.40 15.30 -9.35
C PRO A 481 4.24 16.43 -9.96
N SER A 482 4.59 17.41 -9.14
CA SER A 482 5.54 18.45 -9.54
C SER A 482 6.99 17.93 -9.50
N GLY A 483 7.88 18.56 -10.25
CA GLY A 483 9.30 18.18 -10.31
C GLY A 483 9.58 16.94 -11.16
N GLU A 484 10.70 16.28 -10.87
CA GLU A 484 11.31 15.32 -11.80
C GLU A 484 10.52 14.03 -12.01
N LYS A 485 9.84 13.54 -10.96
CA LYS A 485 8.95 12.38 -11.08
C LYS A 485 7.85 12.60 -12.13
N GLY A 486 7.15 13.73 -12.03
CA GLY A 486 6.10 14.07 -12.98
C GLY A 486 6.66 14.35 -14.38
N ASN A 487 7.86 14.92 -14.45
CA ASN A 487 8.55 15.12 -15.71
C ASN A 487 8.85 13.79 -16.42
N GLU A 488 9.31 12.77 -15.68
CA GLU A 488 9.54 11.43 -16.22
C GLU A 488 8.24 10.75 -16.68
N MET A 489 7.14 10.88 -15.94
CA MET A 489 5.84 10.35 -16.36
C MET A 489 5.42 10.93 -17.72
N ILE A 490 5.54 12.25 -17.87
CA ILE A 490 5.20 12.96 -19.10
C ILE A 490 6.06 12.46 -20.26
N ARG A 491 7.36 12.25 -20.04
CA ARG A 491 8.30 11.71 -21.06
C ARG A 491 7.88 10.31 -21.51
N ARG A 492 7.63 9.39 -20.58
CA ARG A 492 7.20 8.01 -20.89
C ARG A 492 5.85 7.97 -21.60
N LEU A 493 4.96 8.90 -21.25
CA LEU A 493 3.68 9.02 -21.92
C LEU A 493 3.83 9.53 -23.36
N ALA A 494 4.67 10.55 -23.58
CA ALA A 494 4.98 11.05 -24.92
C ALA A 494 5.59 9.95 -25.80
N ASP A 495 6.54 9.18 -25.27
CA ASP A 495 7.15 8.04 -25.97
C ASP A 495 6.07 7.02 -26.40
N ARG A 496 5.08 6.76 -25.52
CA ARG A 496 3.96 5.85 -25.80
C ARG A 496 2.94 6.42 -26.79
N MET A 497 2.78 7.75 -26.85
CA MET A 497 1.96 8.40 -27.88
C MET A 497 2.63 8.27 -29.26
N VAL A 498 3.95 8.49 -29.33
CA VAL A 498 4.72 8.35 -30.58
C VAL A 498 4.66 6.93 -31.12
N SER A 499 4.70 5.90 -30.26
CA SER A 499 4.66 4.50 -30.71
C SER A 499 3.35 4.07 -31.38
N VAL A 500 2.26 4.81 -31.17
CA VAL A 500 0.96 4.61 -31.84
C VAL A 500 0.58 5.76 -32.77
N ASP A 501 1.58 6.52 -33.24
CA ASP A 501 1.43 7.60 -34.24
C ASP A 501 0.56 8.79 -33.77
N LEU A 502 0.43 8.99 -32.46
CA LEU A 502 -0.22 10.17 -31.86
C LEU A 502 0.78 11.33 -31.72
N LEU A 503 1.38 11.72 -32.84
CA LEU A 503 2.48 12.69 -32.88
C LEU A 503 2.06 14.10 -32.47
N ASP A 504 0.83 14.53 -32.81
CA ASP A 504 0.28 15.82 -32.38
C ASP A 504 0.17 15.91 -30.86
N GLN A 505 -0.44 14.89 -30.23
CA GLN A 505 -0.64 14.84 -28.78
C GLN A 505 0.69 14.73 -28.03
N ALA A 506 1.64 13.94 -28.55
CA ALA A 506 2.98 13.85 -28.00
C ALA A 506 3.72 15.20 -28.06
N SER A 507 3.58 15.91 -29.18
CA SER A 507 4.15 17.24 -29.37
C SER A 507 3.58 18.26 -28.38
N ASP A 508 2.26 18.32 -28.24
CA ASP A 508 1.60 19.25 -27.31
C ASP A 508 1.98 18.97 -25.85
N LEU A 509 2.08 17.68 -25.48
CA LEU A 509 2.47 17.25 -24.15
C LEU A 509 3.90 17.67 -23.79
N LEU A 510 4.87 17.40 -24.68
CA LEU A 510 6.27 17.81 -24.46
C LEU A 510 6.47 19.32 -24.58
N LYS A 511 5.71 19.99 -25.45
CA LYS A 511 5.72 21.46 -25.56
C LYS A 511 5.38 22.09 -24.22
N ASN A 512 4.27 21.66 -23.60
CA ASN A 512 3.86 22.19 -22.30
C ASN A 512 4.94 21.96 -21.23
N GLN A 513 5.57 20.77 -21.24
CA GLN A 513 6.67 20.46 -20.35
C GLN A 513 7.88 21.40 -20.54
N VAL A 514 8.28 21.66 -21.79
CA VAL A 514 9.39 22.57 -22.13
C VAL A 514 9.08 24.02 -21.77
N GLU A 515 7.83 24.46 -21.94
CA GLU A 515 7.42 25.84 -21.68
C GLU A 515 7.26 26.16 -20.18
N HIS A 516 6.76 25.21 -19.38
CA HIS A 516 6.32 25.50 -18.01
C HIS A 516 7.05 24.72 -16.90
N ARG A 517 7.83 23.69 -17.24
CA ARG A 517 8.36 22.75 -16.23
C ARG A 517 9.86 22.49 -16.26
N LEU A 518 10.55 22.85 -17.34
CA LEU A 518 11.95 22.50 -17.55
C LEU A 518 12.83 23.74 -17.72
N GLU A 519 14.07 23.63 -17.23
CA GLU A 519 15.11 24.64 -17.37
C GLU A 519 16.46 24.02 -17.72
N GLY A 520 17.41 24.86 -18.15
CA GLY A 520 18.80 24.48 -18.41
C GLY A 520 18.96 23.28 -19.35
N ARG A 521 19.78 22.32 -18.94
CA ARG A 521 20.17 21.15 -19.74
C ARG A 521 18.98 20.26 -20.11
N GLU A 522 18.07 20.00 -19.18
CA GLU A 522 16.90 19.16 -19.44
C GLU A 522 15.98 19.79 -20.48
N LYS A 523 15.77 21.10 -20.42
CA LYS A 523 15.01 21.84 -21.43
C LYS A 523 15.59 21.66 -22.83
N ALA A 524 16.92 21.67 -22.97
CA ALA A 524 17.59 21.45 -24.25
C ALA A 524 17.46 20.01 -24.78
N ILE A 525 17.49 19.00 -23.90
CA ILE A 525 17.29 17.58 -24.24
C ILE A 525 15.85 17.36 -24.71
N ILE A 526 14.87 17.80 -23.92
CA ILE A 526 13.45 17.60 -24.26
C ILE A 526 13.04 18.47 -25.45
N GLY A 527 13.60 19.66 -25.60
CA GLY A 527 13.47 20.48 -26.80
C GLY A 527 13.92 19.75 -28.06
N ALA A 528 15.05 19.04 -28.02
CA ALA A 528 15.52 18.24 -29.14
C ALA A 528 14.55 17.09 -29.48
N ARG A 529 13.99 16.42 -28.46
CA ARG A 529 12.96 15.37 -28.65
C ARG A 529 11.68 15.92 -29.27
N LEU A 530 11.20 17.06 -28.75
CA LEU A 530 10.05 17.77 -29.28
C LEU A 530 10.28 18.17 -30.74
N ALA A 531 11.46 18.68 -31.09
CA ALA A 531 11.82 19.02 -32.46
C ALA A 531 11.80 17.79 -33.37
N LEU A 532 12.35 16.66 -32.93
CA LEU A 532 12.32 15.41 -33.69
C LEU A 532 10.90 14.93 -33.97
N ILE A 533 10.01 14.93 -32.96
CA ILE A 533 8.59 14.60 -33.14
C ILE A 533 7.94 15.52 -34.16
N ASN A 534 8.24 16.82 -34.12
CA ASN A 534 7.66 17.77 -35.06
C ASN A 534 8.18 17.61 -36.49
N ILE A 535 9.42 17.14 -36.69
CA ILE A 535 9.89 16.75 -38.03
C ILE A 535 9.07 15.55 -38.54
N MET A 536 8.87 14.53 -37.71
CA MET A 536 8.04 13.37 -38.07
C MET A 536 6.59 13.76 -38.38
N ASN A 537 6.08 14.77 -37.67
CA ASN A 537 4.74 15.31 -37.83
C ASN A 537 4.64 16.35 -38.96
N ASN A 538 5.58 16.39 -39.91
CA ASN A 538 5.61 17.32 -41.04
C ASN A 538 5.56 18.82 -40.65
N LYS A 539 6.13 19.19 -39.49
CA LYS A 539 6.21 20.57 -38.97
C LYS A 539 7.68 21.03 -38.80
N PRO A 540 8.51 21.05 -39.87
CA PRO A 540 9.94 21.32 -39.76
C PRO A 540 10.27 22.76 -39.34
N ALA A 541 9.46 23.75 -39.74
CA ALA A 541 9.66 25.13 -39.31
C ALA A 541 9.49 25.29 -37.78
N TYR A 542 8.52 24.57 -37.21
CA TYR A 542 8.33 24.57 -35.76
C TYR A 542 9.45 23.80 -35.05
N ALA A 543 9.89 22.66 -35.59
CA ALA A 543 11.04 21.93 -35.06
C ALA A 543 12.31 22.79 -34.98
N LEU A 544 12.60 23.56 -36.03
CA LEU A 544 13.72 24.50 -36.05
C LEU A 544 13.59 25.56 -34.94
N LYS A 545 12.41 26.15 -34.82
CA LYS A 545 12.12 27.13 -33.76
C LYS A 545 12.30 26.54 -32.37
N VAL A 546 11.81 25.31 -32.11
CA VAL A 546 11.99 24.63 -30.83
C VAL A 546 13.46 24.43 -30.49
N ILE A 547 14.30 24.04 -31.46
CA ILE A 547 15.74 23.94 -31.23
C ILE A 547 16.32 25.29 -30.81
N GLU A 548 15.95 26.38 -31.48
CA GLU A 548 16.44 27.72 -31.19
C GLU A 548 15.95 28.25 -29.82
N ASP A 549 14.67 28.06 -29.50
CA ASP A 549 14.05 28.48 -28.25
C ASP A 549 14.54 27.67 -27.02
N THR A 550 15.14 26.50 -27.26
CA THR A 550 15.68 25.63 -26.21
C THR A 550 17.20 25.56 -26.20
N ASP A 551 17.87 26.56 -26.78
CA ASP A 551 19.32 26.59 -26.83
C ASP A 551 19.95 26.83 -25.46
N TYR A 552 21.01 26.07 -25.18
CA TYR A 552 21.69 26.10 -23.88
C TYR A 552 23.16 25.70 -24.06
N PHE A 553 24.07 26.48 -23.46
CA PHE A 553 25.51 26.34 -23.73
C PHE A 553 26.15 25.14 -23.00
N ASP A 554 25.69 24.84 -21.78
CA ASP A 554 26.19 23.76 -20.92
C ASP A 554 25.44 22.44 -21.16
N ILE A 555 25.62 21.92 -22.38
CA ILE A 555 25.13 20.62 -22.81
C ILE A 555 26.27 19.75 -23.35
N SER A 556 26.09 18.43 -23.31
CA SER A 556 27.09 17.47 -23.79
C SER A 556 27.40 17.67 -25.28
N ASN A 557 28.62 17.32 -25.70
CA ASN A 557 28.99 17.36 -27.12
C ASN A 557 28.09 16.45 -27.97
N ASN A 558 27.65 15.32 -27.41
CA ASN A 558 26.68 14.43 -28.05
C ASN A 558 25.35 15.15 -28.30
N LEU A 559 24.81 15.87 -27.32
CA LEU A 559 23.55 16.59 -27.49
C LEU A 559 23.69 17.76 -28.47
N LYS A 560 24.82 18.50 -28.45
CA LYS A 560 25.11 19.54 -29.45
C LYS A 560 25.08 18.96 -30.86
N TRP A 561 25.70 17.80 -31.03
CA TRP A 561 25.73 17.07 -32.28
C TRP A 561 24.33 16.61 -32.72
N GLN A 562 23.54 15.97 -31.84
CA GLN A 562 22.16 15.56 -32.13
C GLN A 562 21.28 16.75 -32.54
N ARG A 563 21.34 17.85 -31.79
CA ARG A 563 20.60 19.10 -32.08
C ARG A 563 20.99 19.68 -33.44
N LYS A 564 22.28 19.63 -33.79
CA LYS A 564 22.79 20.09 -35.09
C LYS A 564 22.24 19.25 -36.25
N LEU A 565 22.17 17.92 -36.10
CA LEU A 565 21.58 17.04 -37.12
C LEU A 565 20.07 17.30 -37.27
N ILE A 566 19.34 17.46 -36.16
CA ILE A 566 17.92 17.82 -36.17
C ILE A 566 17.71 19.16 -36.89
N LYS A 567 18.55 20.17 -36.62
CA LYS A 567 18.53 21.47 -37.29
C LYS A 567 18.76 21.34 -38.80
N ALA A 568 19.78 20.57 -39.22
CA ALA A 568 20.05 20.32 -40.63
C ALA A 568 18.89 19.59 -41.33
N LYS A 569 18.29 18.59 -40.67
CA LYS A 569 17.12 17.89 -41.19
C LYS A 569 15.92 18.81 -41.35
N ALA A 570 15.61 19.63 -40.34
CA ALA A 570 14.52 20.60 -40.42
C ALA A 570 14.72 21.60 -41.58
N LEU A 571 15.94 22.13 -41.76
CA LEU A 571 16.27 23.03 -42.87
C LEU A 571 16.10 22.36 -44.24
N SER A 572 16.51 21.09 -44.35
CA SER A 572 16.32 20.30 -45.58
C SER A 572 14.85 20.13 -45.95
N GLU A 573 14.00 19.79 -44.97
CA GLU A 573 12.54 19.65 -45.16
C GLU A 573 11.86 20.99 -45.51
N MET A 574 12.44 22.11 -45.07
CA MET A 574 12.00 23.45 -45.48
C MET A 574 12.52 23.87 -46.87
N GLY A 575 13.26 23.00 -47.57
CA GLY A 575 13.84 23.29 -48.89
C GLY A 575 15.17 24.06 -48.85
N LYS A 576 15.69 24.40 -47.67
CA LYS A 576 16.97 25.12 -47.48
C LYS A 576 18.17 24.16 -47.52
N LYS A 577 18.30 23.43 -48.62
CA LYS A 577 19.24 22.29 -48.75
C LYS A 577 20.70 22.71 -48.62
N ASP A 578 21.10 23.85 -49.19
CA ASP A 578 22.49 24.32 -49.09
C ASP A 578 22.90 24.72 -47.67
N GLU A 579 21.99 25.32 -46.90
CA GLU A 579 22.22 25.61 -45.47
C GLU A 579 22.34 24.32 -44.67
N ALA A 580 21.48 23.34 -44.95
CA ALA A 580 21.50 22.03 -44.31
C ALA A 580 22.81 21.27 -44.59
N ILE A 581 23.29 21.28 -45.84
CA ILE A 581 24.57 20.65 -46.24
C ILE A 581 25.74 21.30 -45.50
N LYS A 582 25.79 22.64 -45.45
CA LYS A 582 26.85 23.36 -44.73
C LYS A 582 26.92 23.00 -43.25
N LEU A 583 25.78 22.75 -42.61
CA LEU A 583 25.77 22.31 -41.21
C LEU A 583 26.50 20.97 -41.05
N VAL A 584 26.22 19.98 -41.90
CA VAL A 584 26.79 18.62 -41.75
C VAL A 584 28.08 18.38 -42.54
N GLU A 585 28.65 19.42 -43.16
CA GLU A 585 29.74 19.28 -44.14
C GLU A 585 30.99 18.60 -43.56
N ASN A 586 31.40 19.02 -42.36
CA ASN A 586 32.62 18.58 -41.65
C ASN A 586 32.34 17.47 -40.61
N ASP A 587 31.20 16.80 -40.69
CA ASP A 587 30.82 15.75 -39.75
C ASP A 587 30.93 14.37 -40.42
N ASP A 588 31.92 13.60 -39.97
CA ASP A 588 32.26 12.30 -40.54
C ASP A 588 31.53 11.11 -39.89
N THR A 589 30.63 11.36 -38.95
CA THR A 589 29.83 10.31 -38.31
C THR A 589 28.88 9.64 -39.32
N ASN A 590 28.54 8.37 -39.09
CA ASN A 590 27.65 7.63 -39.98
C ASN A 590 26.27 8.29 -40.12
N ASP A 591 25.70 8.79 -39.01
CA ASP A 591 24.39 9.45 -39.01
C ASP A 591 24.45 10.78 -39.80
N ALA A 592 25.53 11.55 -39.70
CA ALA A 592 25.72 12.77 -40.48
C ALA A 592 25.94 12.50 -41.96
N LYS A 593 26.71 11.47 -42.31
CA LYS A 593 26.91 11.02 -43.70
C LYS A 593 25.60 10.56 -44.33
N LEU A 594 24.78 9.82 -43.58
CA LEU A 594 23.46 9.39 -44.02
C LEU A 594 22.54 10.58 -44.29
N LEU A 595 22.48 11.54 -43.35
CA LEU A 595 21.71 12.78 -43.52
C LEU A 595 22.23 13.61 -44.71
N LYS A 596 23.55 13.77 -44.85
CA LYS A 596 24.17 14.50 -45.97
C LYS A 596 23.81 13.85 -47.30
N THR A 597 23.86 12.52 -47.38
CA THR A 597 23.48 11.76 -48.56
C THR A 597 22.02 12.01 -48.91
N GLU A 598 21.11 11.94 -47.93
CA GLU A 598 19.69 12.22 -48.12
C GLU A 598 19.43 13.64 -48.64
N ILE A 599 20.07 14.64 -48.03
CA ILE A 599 19.92 16.04 -48.45
C ILE A 599 20.41 16.22 -49.88
N LEU A 600 21.60 15.70 -50.22
CA LEU A 600 22.19 15.79 -51.56
C LEU A 600 21.36 15.04 -52.62
N TRP A 601 20.83 13.88 -52.24
CA TRP A 601 19.94 13.07 -53.09
C TRP A 601 18.66 13.85 -53.42
N SER A 602 18.03 14.44 -52.40
CA SER A 602 16.87 15.30 -52.59
C SER A 602 17.19 16.56 -53.40
N ALA A 603 18.44 17.04 -53.35
CA ALA A 603 18.94 18.17 -54.14
C ALA A 603 19.34 17.80 -55.58
N LYS A 604 19.28 16.50 -55.95
CA LYS A 604 19.74 15.97 -57.25
C LYS A 604 21.23 16.21 -57.52
N ARG A 605 22.06 16.31 -56.47
CA ARG A 605 23.53 16.52 -56.56
C ARG A 605 24.25 15.17 -56.63
N TRP A 606 24.00 14.42 -57.70
CA TRP A 606 24.40 13.00 -57.83
C TRP A 606 25.90 12.75 -57.71
N ASP A 607 26.74 13.65 -58.23
CA ASP A 607 28.20 13.56 -58.10
C ASP A 607 28.62 13.51 -56.63
N GLU A 608 28.09 14.44 -55.81
CA GLU A 608 28.44 14.55 -54.40
C GLU A 608 27.84 13.43 -53.56
N VAL A 609 26.62 12.99 -53.90
CA VAL A 609 26.04 11.76 -53.34
C VAL A 609 27.00 10.59 -53.54
N SER A 610 27.54 10.44 -54.75
CA SER A 610 28.46 9.35 -55.07
C SER A 610 29.77 9.44 -54.27
N ASP A 611 30.26 10.64 -53.99
CA ASP A 611 31.46 10.84 -53.17
C ASP A 611 31.24 10.47 -51.70
N VAL A 612 30.09 10.86 -51.13
CA VAL A 612 29.74 10.51 -49.74
C VAL A 612 29.53 9.00 -49.59
N LEU A 613 28.75 8.39 -50.49
CA LEU A 613 28.46 6.95 -50.47
C LEU A 613 29.74 6.10 -50.65
N ARG A 614 30.66 6.52 -51.52
CA ARG A 614 31.97 5.86 -51.66
C ARG A 614 32.70 5.75 -50.33
N GLY A 615 32.65 6.82 -49.52
CA GLY A 615 33.29 6.86 -48.20
C GLY A 615 32.60 5.98 -47.14
N MET A 616 31.36 5.56 -47.37
CA MET A 616 30.60 4.69 -46.45
C MET A 616 30.77 3.19 -46.75
N ILE A 617 31.27 2.85 -47.93
CA ILE A 617 31.51 1.46 -48.34
C ILE A 617 32.83 0.97 -47.71
N LYS A 618 32.73 -0.10 -46.92
CA LYS A 618 33.89 -0.80 -46.37
C LYS A 618 34.55 -1.65 -47.45
N ARG A 619 35.87 -1.80 -47.36
CA ARG A 619 36.62 -2.67 -48.28
C ARG A 619 36.18 -4.13 -48.08
N PRO A 620 35.70 -4.81 -49.12
CA PRO A 620 35.20 -6.18 -48.99
C PRO A 620 36.34 -7.18 -48.72
N VAL A 621 36.06 -8.21 -47.90
CA VAL A 621 37.00 -9.27 -47.53
C VAL A 621 36.95 -10.39 -48.56
N LYS A 622 38.12 -10.78 -49.09
CA LYS A 622 38.22 -11.77 -50.18
C LYS A 622 37.63 -13.12 -49.75
N GLY A 623 36.63 -13.61 -50.49
CA GLY A 623 35.98 -14.91 -50.26
C GLY A 623 34.67 -14.86 -49.49
N GLU A 624 34.27 -13.69 -48.97
CA GLU A 624 33.01 -13.50 -48.26
C GLU A 624 32.03 -12.64 -49.08
N ALA A 625 30.74 -12.95 -49.02
CA ALA A 625 29.71 -12.10 -49.63
C ALA A 625 29.54 -10.79 -48.84
N LEU A 626 29.12 -9.72 -49.50
CA LEU A 626 28.83 -8.45 -48.83
C LEU A 626 27.70 -8.59 -47.80
N GLU A 627 27.88 -8.01 -46.62
CA GLU A 627 26.81 -7.84 -45.64
C GLU A 627 25.64 -7.06 -46.26
N LYS A 628 24.41 -7.42 -45.89
CA LYS A 628 23.18 -6.83 -46.43
C LYS A 628 23.21 -5.29 -46.46
N GLY A 629 23.60 -4.65 -45.36
CA GLY A 629 23.67 -3.18 -45.27
C GLY A 629 24.75 -2.55 -46.16
N GLN A 630 25.85 -3.25 -46.41
CA GLN A 630 26.90 -2.77 -47.33
C GLN A 630 26.50 -2.97 -48.80
N ALA A 631 25.74 -4.03 -49.09
CA ALA A 631 25.16 -4.25 -50.42
C ALA A 631 24.14 -3.15 -50.77
N ASP A 632 23.28 -2.75 -49.84
CA ASP A 632 22.32 -1.66 -50.06
C ASP A 632 23.05 -0.33 -50.37
N ILE A 633 24.07 0.04 -49.58
CA ILE A 633 24.90 1.24 -49.84
C ILE A 633 25.61 1.16 -51.20
N LEU A 634 26.08 -0.03 -51.60
CA LEU A 634 26.70 -0.25 -52.91
C LEU A 634 25.72 0.00 -54.06
N ILE A 635 24.47 -0.48 -53.94
CA ILE A 635 23.41 -0.23 -54.93
C ILE A 635 23.10 1.27 -55.02
N ASP A 636 23.01 1.97 -53.89
CA ASP A 636 22.80 3.42 -53.88
C ASP A 636 23.97 4.16 -54.54
N TRP A 637 25.21 3.70 -54.29
CA TRP A 637 26.41 4.30 -54.84
C TRP A 637 26.47 4.17 -56.37
N ILE A 638 26.25 2.97 -56.91
CA ILE A 638 26.26 2.75 -58.37
C ILE A 638 25.07 3.47 -59.04
N THR A 639 23.94 3.60 -58.35
CA THR A 639 22.80 4.39 -58.84
C THR A 639 23.19 5.87 -58.94
N ALA A 640 23.80 6.44 -57.90
CA ALA A 640 24.29 7.81 -57.92
C ALA A 640 25.35 8.03 -59.02
N LEU A 641 26.29 7.10 -59.19
CA LEU A 641 27.30 7.16 -60.27
C LEU A 641 26.67 7.09 -61.66
N ARG A 642 25.62 6.28 -61.85
CA ARG A 642 24.88 6.18 -63.11
C ARG A 642 24.14 7.48 -63.41
N LEU A 643 23.45 8.05 -62.42
CA LEU A 643 22.75 9.33 -62.54
C LEU A 643 23.72 10.50 -62.76
N ALA A 644 24.94 10.41 -62.22
CA ALA A 644 26.03 11.38 -62.44
C ALA A 644 26.80 11.18 -63.77
N GLY A 645 26.51 10.12 -64.54
CA GLY A 645 27.21 9.83 -65.80
C GLY A 645 28.68 9.40 -65.64
N ARG A 646 29.06 8.83 -64.49
CA ARG A 646 30.45 8.43 -64.16
C ARG A 646 30.80 7.03 -64.69
N GLU A 647 30.65 6.83 -65.99
CA GLU A 647 30.85 5.54 -66.68
C GLU A 647 32.19 4.85 -66.38
N LYS A 648 33.30 5.60 -66.39
CA LYS A 648 34.64 5.06 -66.10
C LYS A 648 34.76 4.52 -64.67
N VAL A 649 34.02 5.13 -63.73
CA VAL A 649 34.01 4.71 -62.33
C VAL A 649 33.14 3.46 -62.18
N LEU A 650 31.99 3.41 -62.86
CA LEU A 650 31.12 2.22 -62.88
C LEU A 650 31.84 0.97 -63.36
N LEU A 651 32.66 1.06 -64.41
CA LEU A 651 33.48 -0.07 -64.87
C LEU A 651 34.42 -0.59 -63.78
N ARG A 652 35.11 0.32 -63.07
CA ARG A 652 35.99 -0.06 -61.95
C ARG A 652 35.20 -0.63 -60.78
N VAL A 653 34.01 -0.13 -60.50
CA VAL A 653 33.15 -0.68 -59.44
C VAL A 653 32.71 -2.10 -59.82
N ARG A 654 32.34 -2.33 -61.08
CA ARG A 654 32.01 -3.67 -61.59
C ARG A 654 33.17 -4.65 -61.37
N GLU A 655 34.36 -4.31 -61.84
CA GLU A 655 35.56 -5.15 -61.68
C GLU A 655 35.87 -5.46 -60.20
N ASN A 656 35.74 -4.46 -59.31
CA ASN A 656 36.12 -4.61 -57.91
C ASN A 656 35.04 -5.25 -57.04
N PHE A 657 33.75 -5.13 -57.37
CA PHE A 657 32.65 -5.56 -56.50
C PHE A 657 31.87 -6.76 -57.03
N GLU A 658 31.94 -7.08 -58.34
CA GLU A 658 31.21 -8.21 -58.93
C GLU A 658 31.44 -9.56 -58.21
N PRO A 659 32.67 -9.94 -57.82
CA PRO A 659 32.91 -11.21 -57.13
C PRO A 659 32.18 -11.35 -55.79
N TYR A 660 31.82 -10.22 -55.16
CA TYR A 660 31.24 -10.15 -53.81
C TYR A 660 29.72 -10.08 -53.80
N VAL A 661 29.10 -9.75 -54.94
CA VAL A 661 27.65 -9.72 -55.13
C VAL A 661 27.15 -10.90 -55.96
N LYS A 662 28.04 -11.63 -56.63
CA LYS A 662 27.71 -12.81 -57.43
C LYS A 662 27.06 -13.90 -56.58
N GLY A 663 25.90 -14.38 -57.01
CA GLY A 663 25.11 -15.38 -56.26
C GLY A 663 24.27 -14.80 -55.11
N THR A 664 24.27 -13.48 -54.92
CA THR A 664 23.35 -12.79 -54.00
C THR A 664 22.12 -12.27 -54.74
N ARG A 665 21.06 -11.93 -54.01
CA ARG A 665 19.86 -11.28 -54.56
C ARG A 665 20.12 -9.90 -55.20
N TYR A 666 21.29 -9.32 -54.97
CA TYR A 666 21.68 -8.00 -55.47
C TYR A 666 22.39 -8.06 -56.83
N TYR A 667 22.77 -9.26 -57.31
CA TYR A 667 23.57 -9.44 -58.52
C TYR A 667 22.91 -8.84 -59.76
N ASP A 668 21.62 -9.11 -59.99
CA ASP A 668 20.94 -8.67 -61.20
C ASP A 668 20.83 -7.14 -61.27
N THR A 669 20.51 -6.50 -60.14
CA THR A 669 20.45 -5.03 -60.04
C THR A 669 21.84 -4.41 -60.20
N PHE A 670 22.86 -4.99 -59.57
CA PHE A 670 24.24 -4.54 -59.72
C PHE A 670 24.72 -4.64 -61.17
N ASN A 671 24.46 -5.78 -61.83
CA ASN A 671 24.87 -6.03 -63.20
C ASN A 671 24.20 -5.05 -64.17
N LEU A 672 22.91 -4.79 -63.99
CA LEU A 672 22.17 -3.82 -64.80
C LEU A 672 22.72 -2.38 -64.65
N LEU A 673 22.93 -1.91 -63.41
CA LEU A 673 23.35 -0.53 -63.16
C LEU A 673 24.81 -0.26 -63.58
N THR A 674 25.65 -1.30 -63.58
CA THR A 674 27.06 -1.23 -63.98
C THR A 674 27.31 -1.58 -65.45
N ASP A 675 26.29 -1.97 -66.22
CA ASP A 675 26.44 -2.22 -67.66
C ASP A 675 26.45 -0.92 -68.47
N VAL A 676 27.61 -0.64 -69.06
CA VAL A 676 27.88 0.60 -69.81
C VAL A 676 27.77 0.40 -71.32
N SER A 677 27.49 -0.83 -71.77
CA SER A 677 27.43 -1.20 -73.19
C SER A 677 26.08 -0.90 -73.85
N ASP A 678 25.03 -0.71 -73.05
CA ASP A 678 23.67 -0.49 -73.55
C ASP A 678 23.31 1.00 -73.59
N LYS A 679 23.56 1.64 -74.75
CA LYS A 679 23.42 3.10 -74.95
C LYS A 679 22.02 3.57 -75.35
N GLY A 680 21.00 2.71 -75.41
CA GLY A 680 19.72 3.11 -76.03
C GLY A 680 18.44 2.56 -75.43
N THR A 681 18.46 1.39 -74.78
CA THR A 681 17.21 0.67 -74.43
C THR A 681 16.93 0.51 -72.94
N ALA A 682 17.93 0.71 -72.07
CA ALA A 682 17.77 0.61 -70.61
C ALA A 682 17.23 1.88 -69.91
N PHE A 683 16.97 2.96 -70.66
CA PHE A 683 16.54 4.24 -70.07
C PHE A 683 15.06 4.26 -69.62
N THR A 684 14.23 3.34 -70.13
CA THR A 684 12.79 3.26 -69.83
C THR A 684 12.46 2.58 -68.49
N GLY A 685 13.38 1.80 -67.92
CA GLY A 685 13.25 1.20 -66.58
C GLY A 685 13.84 2.03 -65.43
N LEU A 686 14.61 3.08 -65.76
CA LEU A 686 15.26 3.95 -64.78
C LEU A 686 14.26 4.70 -63.92
N SER A 687 13.09 5.07 -64.46
CA SER A 687 12.02 5.74 -63.72
C SER A 687 11.37 4.85 -62.64
N ASP A 688 11.23 3.55 -62.90
CA ASP A 688 10.69 2.59 -61.92
C ASP A 688 11.77 2.14 -60.91
N GLN A 689 13.06 2.21 -61.27
CA GLN A 689 14.18 1.94 -60.36
C GLN A 689 14.62 3.15 -59.54
N ILE A 690 14.47 4.38 -60.04
CA ILE A 690 14.56 5.61 -59.21
C ILE A 690 13.43 5.61 -58.16
N LYS A 691 12.25 5.07 -58.50
CA LYS A 691 11.20 4.77 -57.52
C LYS A 691 11.60 3.63 -56.57
N SER A 692 12.29 2.58 -57.03
CA SER A 692 12.82 1.55 -56.12
C SER A 692 13.99 2.04 -55.24
N ALA A 693 14.65 3.14 -55.61
CA ALA A 693 15.61 3.88 -54.78
C ALA A 693 14.93 4.74 -53.70
N GLU A 694 13.59 4.73 -53.59
CA GLU A 694 12.88 5.07 -52.34
C GLU A 694 13.22 4.08 -51.20
N GLY A 695 13.90 2.97 -51.51
CA GLY A 695 14.53 2.07 -50.55
C GLY A 695 15.76 2.62 -49.81
N PHE A 696 16.14 3.88 -50.05
CA PHE A 696 17.17 4.54 -49.25
C PHE A 696 16.76 4.53 -47.77
N LYS A 697 17.62 3.97 -46.90
CA LYS A 697 17.39 4.02 -45.45
C LYS A 697 17.57 5.46 -44.99
N SER A 698 16.50 6.26 -44.99
CA SER A 698 16.55 7.67 -44.62
C SER A 698 17.08 7.86 -43.19
N PHE A 699 17.71 9.01 -42.95
CA PHE A 699 18.13 9.43 -41.62
C PHE A 699 16.99 9.33 -40.61
N MET A 700 15.79 9.74 -41.01
CA MET A 700 14.59 9.66 -40.17
C MET A 700 14.16 8.21 -39.91
N ASN A 701 14.25 7.32 -40.89
CA ASN A 701 13.93 5.90 -40.68
C ASN A 701 14.89 5.26 -39.67
N SER A 702 16.18 5.60 -39.70
CA SER A 702 17.15 5.17 -38.70
C SER A 702 16.77 5.65 -37.28
N TYR A 703 16.35 6.91 -37.15
CA TYR A 703 15.88 7.45 -35.87
C TYR A 703 14.56 6.82 -35.41
N VAL A 704 13.60 6.59 -36.31
CA VAL A 704 12.33 5.91 -36.01
C VAL A 704 12.56 4.47 -35.58
N ASP A 705 13.48 3.75 -36.24
CA ASP A 705 13.87 2.39 -35.86
C ASP A 705 14.49 2.38 -34.45
N LYS A 706 15.44 3.30 -34.16
CA LYS A 706 16.04 3.47 -32.83
C LYS A 706 14.97 3.81 -31.78
N MET A 707 14.03 4.70 -32.10
CA MET A 707 12.92 5.05 -31.20
C MET A 707 11.99 3.88 -30.92
N LYS A 708 11.71 3.02 -31.91
CA LYS A 708 10.90 1.82 -31.71
C LYS A 708 11.62 0.76 -30.86
N GLN A 709 12.95 0.70 -30.94
CA GLN A 709 13.75 -0.26 -30.17
C GLN A 709 14.03 0.22 -28.74
N ASP A 710 14.47 1.46 -28.58
CA ASP A 710 15.02 1.98 -27.33
C ASP A 710 14.12 3.04 -26.65
N GLY A 711 13.08 3.54 -27.33
CA GLY A 711 12.26 4.66 -26.90
C GLY A 711 12.86 6.02 -27.26
N LEU A 712 12.00 7.03 -27.42
CA LEU A 712 12.43 8.41 -27.73
C LEU A 712 13.33 8.98 -26.62
N SER A 713 13.10 8.58 -25.37
CA SER A 713 13.93 9.01 -24.25
C SER A 713 15.37 8.47 -24.26
N GLN A 714 15.63 7.35 -24.94
CA GLN A 714 16.99 6.83 -25.10
C GLN A 714 17.66 7.31 -26.39
N THR A 715 16.86 7.75 -27.36
CA THR A 715 17.35 8.19 -28.68
C THR A 715 18.09 9.53 -28.60
N ILE A 716 17.66 10.45 -27.71
CA ILE A 716 18.28 11.77 -27.51
C ILE A 716 18.73 11.90 -26.04
N LYS A 717 20.04 12.16 -25.82
CA LYS A 717 20.69 12.18 -24.50
C LYS A 717 21.69 13.32 -24.33
#